data_AF-A0A8B8GJM9-F1
#
_entry.id   AF-A0A8B8GJM9-F1
#
_cell.length_a   1.000
_cell.length_b   1.000
_cell.length_c   1.000
_cell.angle_alpha   90.00
_cell.angle_beta   90.00
_cell.angle_gamma   90.00
#
_symmetry.space_group_name_H-M   'P 1'
#
loop_
_entity.id
_entity.type
_entity.pdbx_description
1 polymer ?
#
loop_
_entity_poly.entity_id
_entity_poly.type
_entity_poly.pdbx_seq_one_letter_code
_entity_poly.pdbx_strand_id
1 'polypeptide(L)'
;MSDPAVPPLYTYTIGGVKIEMPVKPYPSQVSMMDKVIRGCQKQQNCLLESPTGSGKTLALLCSALAWQRAERERLGKLIEEEFQQKILEWQLKEQQKKQLKEKQQKQQKTPEKKPAGTNISSAKSKGWSLVNDIDDDDSDEEMSIFKQPGKKRKMNRSHYFDNKNKSNDDSIMTNDSTDNSLMTEDEDENHITHQAESKIPKKPKLVVPVIFFCTRTHKQIEQVIKELQRTSFNHVRSCVLASRELTCIQDSNLFYPDITYKSKTELCRDLLDPKARFRNSLKFRRDIEKCVYHDNGGLKISTYSQLSNYGVSSVWDIEDIVKLGIEKRSCPYYGSRVLLKTAEIVFCPYNYVIDPVIRGTMNLQLKGHVIIVDEAHNIEDQCRSAASLRLEQTNLNLAKMDCEKLSKIGNNSTSYSAIAQYLSDMSKWIDQKSTEIKSFDDYDRGVISWSGMSTTASFNEFGIGSEAFEKFKKHCETVMADEGKENDEQDIGKDLMDGAKLDDTKTDKDESKVENLVKDNGFSQGNPYEDSITNATKNILTSIITVFCLLFDDDYKSDYQVSLERIMQMKKFEHADRNTSGIAGWLNSSQQSSESRTVWTNTVNFLCLNPAAVFHELTSTARCIILTSGTLSPMNSFQSELGSQFPITLEANHVIKPDQCWVTSVNGGPNRVDLNCQYQNTGTYGFQDEMGLVLKNVCETVPYGVLCFMPSYVLMDKLFARWQITGLLKDLKRTKAVMCEPRRGDQLEDLMTKYYAAVKRASAPGGRRGGLTGALFVAVYRGKISEGLDFSDNNARAVVAVSALCELRKSFAIIVMLSYRRHSVSQL
;
A
#
# COMPACT_ATOMS: atom_id res chain seq x y z
N MET A 1 34.09 21.46 28.26
CA MET A 1 34.26 20.31 27.36
C MET A 1 34.34 20.85 25.94
N SER A 2 35.18 20.27 25.08
CA SER A 2 35.17 20.58 23.64
C SER A 2 33.94 19.95 22.98
N ASP A 3 33.35 20.64 22.00
CA ASP A 3 32.33 20.03 21.14
C ASP A 3 32.83 18.73 20.50
N PRO A 4 31.97 17.71 20.32
CA PRO A 4 32.29 16.57 19.49
C PRO A 4 32.47 17.06 18.04
N ALA A 5 33.71 17.01 17.55
CA ALA A 5 34.05 17.55 16.24
C ALA A 5 33.14 16.94 15.14
N VAL A 6 32.39 17.81 14.45
CA VAL A 6 31.47 17.42 13.38
C VAL A 6 32.26 16.61 12.33
N PRO A 7 31.86 15.38 12.00
CA PRO A 7 32.61 14.54 11.08
C PRO A 7 32.71 15.18 9.70
N PRO A 8 33.86 15.08 9.01
CA PRO A 8 34.07 15.75 7.73
C PRO A 8 33.13 15.19 6.66
N LEU A 9 32.21 16.02 6.17
CA LEU A 9 31.30 15.68 5.08
C LEU A 9 32.06 15.57 3.76
N TYR A 10 32.04 14.37 3.15
CA TYR A 10 32.67 14.11 1.87
C TYR A 10 31.75 14.57 0.73
N THR A 11 32.09 15.70 0.13
CA THR A 11 31.36 16.27 -1.02
C THR A 11 31.83 15.63 -2.34
N TYR A 12 30.88 15.23 -3.18
CA TYR A 12 31.09 14.82 -4.56
C TYR A 12 30.15 15.59 -5.49
N THR A 13 30.57 15.83 -6.74
CA THR A 13 29.70 16.40 -7.78
C THR A 13 29.52 15.39 -8.89
N ILE A 14 28.28 14.91 -9.07
CA ILE A 14 27.93 13.83 -9.99
C ILE A 14 26.72 14.28 -10.81
N GLY A 15 26.81 14.26 -12.14
CA GLY A 15 25.72 14.72 -13.03
C GLY A 15 25.30 16.18 -12.80
N GLY A 16 26.20 17.04 -12.28
CA GLY A 16 25.90 18.41 -11.86
C GLY A 16 25.25 18.55 -10.48
N VAL A 17 24.90 17.44 -9.81
CA VAL A 17 24.34 17.43 -8.45
C VAL A 17 25.47 17.35 -7.42
N LYS A 18 25.42 18.20 -6.39
CA LYS A 18 26.31 18.11 -5.22
C LYS A 18 25.74 17.10 -4.22
N ILE A 19 26.47 16.02 -3.98
CA ILE A 19 26.11 14.97 -3.01
C ILE A 19 27.05 15.06 -1.81
N GLU A 20 26.51 14.94 -0.61
CA GLU A 20 27.24 14.97 0.65
C GLU A 20 27.13 13.61 1.36
N MET A 21 28.27 13.00 1.68
CA MET A 21 28.33 11.70 2.35
C MET A 21 28.97 11.85 3.75
N PRO A 22 28.40 11.25 4.81
CA PRO A 22 28.97 11.31 6.16
C PRO A 22 30.21 10.41 6.34
N VAL A 23 30.52 9.57 5.35
CA VAL A 23 31.73 8.73 5.29
C VAL A 23 32.30 8.76 3.87
N LYS A 24 33.59 8.45 3.72
CA LYS A 24 34.23 8.36 2.40
C LYS A 24 33.63 7.17 1.62
N PRO A 25 32.98 7.38 0.46
CA PRO A 25 32.30 6.31 -0.26
C PRO A 25 33.28 5.35 -0.96
N TYR A 26 32.89 4.09 -1.05
CA TYR A 26 33.54 3.09 -1.90
C TYR A 26 33.33 3.38 -3.39
N PRO A 27 34.20 2.89 -4.30
CA PRO A 27 33.99 3.04 -5.74
C PRO A 27 32.66 2.47 -6.24
N SER A 28 32.17 1.38 -5.64
CA SER A 28 30.84 0.81 -5.89
C SER A 28 29.70 1.78 -5.53
N GLN A 29 29.79 2.45 -4.37
CA GLN A 29 28.84 3.49 -3.97
C GLN A 29 28.88 4.70 -4.92
N VAL A 30 30.07 5.14 -5.37
CA VAL A 30 30.18 6.25 -6.34
C VAL A 30 29.52 5.89 -7.68
N SER A 31 29.73 4.67 -8.19
CA SER A 31 29.04 4.17 -9.38
C SER A 31 27.52 4.06 -9.19
N MET A 32 27.06 3.63 -8.01
CA MET A 32 25.63 3.57 -7.69
C MET A 32 25.00 4.96 -7.66
N MET A 33 25.64 5.94 -7.02
CA MET A 33 25.17 7.34 -7.01
C MET A 33 25.08 7.91 -8.43
N ASP A 34 26.07 7.65 -9.29
CA ASP A 34 26.01 8.06 -10.71
C ASP A 34 24.80 7.48 -11.46
N LYS A 35 24.46 6.20 -11.23
CA LYS A 35 23.27 5.61 -11.85
C LYS A 35 21.97 6.21 -11.32
N VAL A 36 21.85 6.44 -10.00
CA VAL A 36 20.67 7.06 -9.37
C VAL A 36 20.43 8.47 -9.93
N ILE A 37 21.47 9.33 -9.95
CA ILE A 37 21.35 10.68 -10.51
C ILE A 37 20.89 10.64 -11.97
N ARG A 38 21.49 9.76 -12.79
CA ARG A 38 21.11 9.59 -14.20
C ARG A 38 19.65 9.11 -14.36
N GLY A 39 19.19 8.18 -13.53
CA GLY A 39 17.80 7.69 -13.55
C GLY A 39 16.78 8.79 -13.26
N CYS A 40 16.96 9.52 -12.16
CA CYS A 40 16.04 10.59 -11.76
C CYS A 40 16.07 11.80 -12.71
N GLN A 41 17.23 12.10 -13.30
CA GLN A 41 17.38 13.15 -14.33
C GLN A 41 16.73 12.75 -15.67
N LYS A 42 16.99 11.53 -16.16
CA LYS A 42 16.49 11.06 -17.47
C LYS A 42 15.07 10.50 -17.46
N GLN A 43 14.49 10.26 -16.27
CA GLN A 43 13.22 9.57 -16.11
C GLN A 43 13.29 8.13 -16.67
N GLN A 44 14.34 7.39 -16.27
CA GLN A 44 14.63 6.04 -16.76
C GLN A 44 14.81 5.06 -15.60
N ASN A 45 14.21 3.87 -15.72
CA ASN A 45 14.27 2.84 -14.70
C ASN A 45 15.69 2.25 -14.57
N CYS A 46 16.09 1.99 -13.33
CA CYS A 46 17.43 1.53 -12.96
C CYS A 46 17.38 0.17 -12.28
N LEU A 47 18.33 -0.72 -12.61
CA LEU A 47 18.52 -2.02 -11.96
C LEU A 47 19.96 -2.10 -11.46
N LEU A 48 20.16 -2.01 -10.14
CA LEU A 48 21.48 -1.81 -9.53
C LEU A 48 21.78 -2.92 -8.52
N GLU A 49 22.60 -3.89 -8.94
CA GLU A 49 23.18 -4.88 -8.04
C GLU A 49 24.42 -4.29 -7.35
N SER A 50 24.48 -4.43 -6.03
CA SER A 50 25.67 -4.11 -5.26
C SER A 50 25.77 -5.00 -4.02
N PRO A 51 26.97 -5.53 -3.70
CA PRO A 51 27.14 -6.52 -2.64
C PRO A 51 26.63 -6.05 -1.28
N THR A 52 26.23 -7.00 -0.43
CA THR A 52 25.88 -6.73 0.97
C THR A 52 27.05 -6.12 1.74
N GLY A 53 26.77 -5.35 2.79
CA GLY A 53 27.79 -4.61 3.56
C GLY A 53 28.46 -3.42 2.85
N SER A 54 28.21 -3.19 1.55
CA SER A 54 28.82 -2.08 0.78
C SER A 54 28.27 -0.68 1.07
N GLY A 55 27.27 -0.55 1.95
CA GLY A 55 26.61 0.72 2.24
C GLY A 55 25.67 1.22 1.14
N LYS A 56 24.97 0.30 0.44
CA LYS A 56 23.95 0.61 -0.60
C LYS A 56 23.00 1.73 -0.16
N THR A 57 22.29 1.51 0.94
CA THR A 57 21.21 2.34 1.46
C THR A 57 21.65 3.81 1.65
N LEU A 58 22.84 4.04 2.18
CA LEU A 58 23.39 5.39 2.36
C LEU A 58 23.66 6.09 1.01
N ALA A 59 24.21 5.37 0.02
CA ALA A 59 24.44 5.90 -1.32
C ALA A 59 23.12 6.22 -2.04
N LEU A 60 22.09 5.36 -1.88
CA LEU A 60 20.75 5.58 -2.42
C LEU A 60 20.08 6.82 -1.79
N LEU A 61 20.03 6.91 -0.46
CA LEU A 61 19.46 8.06 0.26
C LEU A 61 20.14 9.37 -0.13
N CYS A 62 21.48 9.45 -0.01
CA CYS A 62 22.20 10.69 -0.24
C CYS A 62 22.11 11.17 -1.70
N SER A 63 22.18 10.27 -2.69
CA SER A 63 22.07 10.65 -4.10
C SER A 63 20.63 11.04 -4.50
N ALA A 64 19.61 10.33 -4.00
CA ALA A 64 18.22 10.64 -4.29
C ALA A 64 17.80 11.98 -3.67
N LEU A 65 18.14 12.24 -2.40
CA LEU A 65 17.81 13.49 -1.70
C LEU A 65 18.62 14.67 -2.23
N ALA A 66 19.90 14.48 -2.58
CA ALA A 66 20.68 15.51 -3.28
C ALA A 66 20.07 15.86 -4.64
N TRP A 67 19.60 14.87 -5.41
CA TRP A 67 18.88 15.12 -6.65
C TRP A 67 17.56 15.86 -6.41
N GLN A 68 16.74 15.45 -5.43
CA GLN A 68 15.46 16.10 -5.14
C GLN A 68 15.65 17.58 -4.74
N ARG A 69 16.70 17.88 -3.96
CA ARG A 69 17.11 19.25 -3.66
C ARG A 69 17.51 20.03 -4.92
N ALA A 70 18.37 19.46 -5.77
CA ALA A 70 18.79 20.11 -7.01
C ALA A 70 17.61 20.32 -7.99
N GLU A 71 16.67 19.38 -8.06
CA GLU A 71 15.45 19.47 -8.87
C GLU A 71 14.49 20.54 -8.30
N ARG A 72 14.36 20.67 -6.97
CA ARG A 72 13.64 21.77 -6.30
C ARG A 72 14.24 23.13 -6.66
N GLU A 73 15.56 23.26 -6.56
CA GLU A 73 16.28 24.49 -6.93
C GLU A 73 16.18 24.81 -8.44
N ARG A 74 16.08 23.80 -9.31
CA ARG A 74 15.89 23.95 -10.76
C ARG A 74 14.46 24.35 -11.12
N LEU A 75 13.46 23.66 -10.58
CA LEU A 75 12.04 23.92 -10.83
C LEU A 75 11.61 25.27 -10.24
N GLY A 76 12.14 25.67 -9.09
CA GLY A 76 11.88 26.98 -8.49
C GLY A 76 12.34 28.15 -9.38
N LYS A 77 13.49 28.01 -10.06
CA LYS A 77 13.98 29.01 -11.03
C LYS A 77 13.10 29.09 -12.27
N LEU A 78 12.75 27.95 -12.86
CA LEU A 78 11.85 27.89 -14.03
C LEU A 78 10.46 28.49 -13.73
N ILE A 79 9.90 28.19 -12.56
CA ILE A 79 8.63 28.77 -12.10
C ILE A 79 8.73 30.30 -11.91
N GLU A 80 9.85 30.81 -11.40
CA GLU A 80 10.08 32.25 -11.30
C GLU A 80 10.21 32.88 -12.70
N GLU A 81 11.00 32.30 -13.59
CA GLU A 81 11.19 32.78 -14.98
C GLU A 81 9.86 32.81 -15.76
N GLU A 82 9.05 31.75 -15.68
CA GLU A 82 7.69 31.73 -16.25
C GLU A 82 6.77 32.78 -15.61
N PHE A 83 6.87 32.99 -14.31
CA PHE A 83 6.02 33.93 -13.58
C PHE A 83 6.33 35.38 -13.96
N GLN A 84 7.61 35.73 -14.07
CA GLN A 84 8.05 37.04 -14.54
C GLN A 84 7.64 37.29 -16.01
N GLN A 85 7.70 36.27 -16.88
CA GLN A 85 7.16 36.37 -18.24
C GLN A 85 5.64 36.63 -18.26
N LYS A 86 4.86 35.89 -17.45
CA LYS A 86 3.41 36.07 -17.34
C LYS A 86 3.03 37.46 -16.78
N ILE A 87 3.82 38.00 -15.86
CA ILE A 87 3.68 39.39 -15.38
C ILE A 87 3.97 40.39 -16.51
N LEU A 88 5.07 40.22 -17.25
CA LEU A 88 5.46 41.13 -18.34
C LEU A 88 4.40 41.17 -19.45
N GLU A 89 3.89 40.01 -19.87
CA GLU A 89 2.77 39.92 -20.81
C GLU A 89 1.53 40.64 -20.30
N TRP A 90 1.18 40.44 -19.03
CA TRP A 90 0.01 41.08 -18.41
C TRP A 90 0.15 42.60 -18.38
N GLN A 91 1.33 43.12 -18.03
CA GLN A 91 1.63 44.56 -18.08
C GLN A 91 1.48 45.10 -19.50
N LEU A 92 2.00 44.39 -20.51
CA LEU A 92 1.89 44.78 -21.92
C LEU A 92 0.41 44.82 -22.38
N LYS A 93 -0.38 43.80 -22.00
CA LYS A 93 -1.82 43.69 -22.30
C LYS A 93 -2.62 44.81 -21.62
N GLU A 94 -2.29 45.22 -20.40
CA GLU A 94 -2.92 46.36 -19.73
C GLU A 94 -2.50 47.72 -20.33
N GLN A 95 -1.24 47.89 -20.76
CA GLN A 95 -0.82 49.08 -21.51
C GLN A 95 -1.58 49.21 -22.84
N GLN A 96 -1.73 48.11 -23.60
CA GLN A 96 -2.51 48.09 -24.84
C GLN A 96 -3.99 48.45 -24.59
N LYS A 97 -4.61 47.92 -23.52
CA LYS A 97 -5.99 48.29 -23.12
C LYS A 97 -6.13 49.77 -22.79
N LYS A 98 -5.14 50.38 -22.13
CA LYS A 98 -5.13 51.84 -21.86
C LYS A 98 -5.06 52.63 -23.16
N GLN A 99 -4.13 52.31 -24.05
CA GLN A 99 -4.00 52.95 -25.37
C GLN A 99 -5.25 52.80 -26.25
N LEU A 100 -5.93 51.63 -26.22
CA LEU A 100 -7.19 51.41 -26.93
C LEU A 100 -8.32 52.28 -26.38
N LYS A 101 -8.46 52.38 -25.05
CA LYS A 101 -9.45 53.27 -24.40
C LYS A 101 -9.19 54.74 -24.76
N GLU A 102 -7.93 55.18 -24.77
CA GLU A 102 -7.56 56.54 -25.19
C GLU A 102 -7.88 56.82 -26.66
N LYS A 103 -7.63 55.87 -27.57
CA LYS A 103 -7.98 56.01 -28.99
C LYS A 103 -9.50 56.12 -29.18
N GLN A 104 -10.29 55.30 -28.48
CA GLN A 104 -11.75 55.36 -28.51
C GLN A 104 -12.29 56.69 -27.95
N GLN A 105 -11.75 57.18 -26.84
CA GLN A 105 -12.14 58.47 -26.26
C GLN A 105 -11.75 59.68 -27.15
N LYS A 106 -10.69 59.57 -27.94
CA LYS A 106 -10.29 60.60 -28.91
C LYS A 106 -11.22 60.64 -30.13
N GLN A 107 -11.72 59.50 -30.61
CA GLN A 107 -12.66 59.45 -31.75
C GLN A 107 -14.05 60.02 -31.41
N GLN A 108 -14.50 59.97 -30.15
CA GLN A 108 -15.78 60.56 -29.71
C GLN A 108 -15.74 62.08 -29.48
N LYS A 109 -14.65 62.78 -29.83
CA LYS A 109 -14.49 64.24 -29.61
C LYS A 109 -14.31 65.07 -30.88
N THR A 110 -14.83 64.59 -32.01
CA THR A 110 -14.89 65.35 -33.28
C THR A 110 -16.31 65.89 -33.52
N PRO A 111 -16.54 67.22 -33.51
CA PRO A 111 -17.88 67.78 -33.69
C PRO A 111 -18.23 67.97 -35.19
N GLU A 112 -19.20 67.21 -35.68
CA GLU A 112 -19.77 67.44 -37.02
C GLU A 112 -20.56 68.77 -37.07
N LYS A 113 -20.17 69.67 -37.97
CA LYS A 113 -20.92 70.89 -38.27
C LYS A 113 -22.07 70.56 -39.22
N LYS A 114 -23.30 70.85 -38.81
CA LYS A 114 -24.45 70.90 -39.74
C LYS A 114 -24.36 72.15 -40.63
N PRO A 115 -24.45 72.03 -41.97
CA PRO A 115 -24.92 73.12 -42.82
C PRO A 115 -26.44 73.31 -42.67
N ALA A 116 -26.99 74.40 -43.19
CA ALA A 116 -28.41 74.75 -43.09
C ALA A 116 -29.00 75.20 -44.44
N GLY A 117 -30.32 75.03 -44.60
CA GLY A 117 -31.04 75.28 -45.86
C GLY A 117 -31.04 74.07 -46.81
N THR A 118 -32.06 73.85 -47.64
CA THR A 118 -33.36 74.54 -47.79
C THR A 118 -34.40 73.56 -48.38
N ASN A 119 -35.69 73.91 -48.30
CA ASN A 119 -36.78 73.10 -48.89
C ASN A 119 -36.69 73.04 -50.43
N ILE A 120 -37.14 71.93 -51.06
CA ILE A 120 -38.26 71.88 -52.05
C ILE A 120 -38.43 70.49 -52.73
N SER A 121 -39.69 70.02 -52.70
CA SER A 121 -40.43 69.03 -53.54
C SER A 121 -39.79 67.88 -54.37
N SER A 122 -40.39 66.69 -54.20
CA SER A 122 -40.98 65.81 -55.25
C SER A 122 -40.13 64.80 -56.06
N ALA A 123 -40.85 63.88 -56.72
CA ALA A 123 -40.45 62.76 -57.60
C ALA A 123 -39.56 61.67 -56.96
N LYS A 124 -39.88 60.36 -56.99
CA LYS A 124 -40.33 59.40 -58.02
C LYS A 124 -39.22 58.76 -58.88
N SER A 125 -39.02 57.46 -58.59
CA SER A 125 -38.92 56.33 -59.54
C SER A 125 -37.62 56.03 -60.30
N LYS A 126 -37.29 54.71 -60.31
CA LYS A 126 -36.38 53.97 -61.24
C LYS A 126 -34.90 54.36 -61.08
N GLY A 127 -33.92 53.45 -61.19
CA GLY A 127 -33.67 52.42 -62.21
C GLY A 127 -32.59 52.97 -63.16
N TRP A 128 -31.55 52.25 -63.61
CA TRP A 128 -31.33 50.81 -63.78
C TRP A 128 -29.83 50.46 -63.50
N SER A 129 -29.39 49.22 -63.74
CA SER A 129 -27.99 48.76 -63.62
C SER A 129 -27.05 49.23 -64.76
N LEU A 130 -25.74 48.97 -64.62
CA LEU A 130 -24.95 47.92 -65.32
C LEU A 130 -23.87 47.44 -64.29
N VAL A 131 -23.48 46.18 -64.04
CA VAL A 131 -23.28 44.91 -64.83
C VAL A 131 -21.78 44.62 -65.07
N ASN A 132 -21.42 43.33 -65.12
CA ASN A 132 -20.10 42.66 -65.08
C ASN A 132 -19.79 42.13 -63.67
N ASP A 133 -20.25 40.96 -63.20
CA ASP A 133 -20.41 39.60 -63.79
C ASP A 133 -19.13 38.74 -63.66
N ILE A 134 -19.33 37.41 -63.60
CA ILE A 134 -18.35 36.31 -63.71
C ILE A 134 -17.56 35.94 -62.43
N ASP A 135 -17.61 34.70 -61.90
CA ASP A 135 -18.55 33.56 -62.06
C ASP A 135 -18.37 32.51 -60.92
N ASP A 136 -19.18 31.45 -60.94
CA ASP A 136 -19.17 30.17 -60.19
C ASP A 136 -19.51 30.22 -58.67
N ASP A 137 -20.61 29.65 -58.14
CA ASP A 137 -21.25 28.28 -58.19
C ASP A 137 -20.65 27.29 -57.16
N ASP A 138 -21.37 26.37 -56.47
CA ASP A 138 -22.80 25.99 -56.28
C ASP A 138 -22.84 24.88 -55.16
N SER A 139 -23.86 24.48 -54.36
CA SER A 139 -25.29 24.76 -54.03
C SER A 139 -25.54 24.32 -52.55
N ASP A 140 -26.68 24.52 -51.87
CA ASP A 140 -27.59 25.69 -51.73
C ASP A 140 -28.16 25.69 -50.27
N GLU A 141 -29.43 25.56 -49.84
CA GLU A 141 -30.78 25.39 -50.42
C GLU A 141 -31.80 26.20 -49.54
N GLU A 142 -33.08 26.25 -49.94
CA GLU A 142 -34.18 26.98 -49.28
C GLU A 142 -34.62 26.40 -47.89
N MET A 143 -35.52 26.97 -47.08
CA MET A 143 -36.60 27.95 -47.35
C MET A 143 -37.03 28.76 -46.12
N SER A 144 -37.62 29.94 -46.36
CA SER A 144 -38.12 30.87 -45.34
C SER A 144 -39.54 30.57 -44.81
N ILE A 145 -39.93 31.16 -43.67
CA ILE A 145 -41.30 31.70 -43.47
C ILE A 145 -41.34 32.84 -42.42
N PHE A 146 -42.32 33.74 -42.61
CA PHE A 146 -42.61 34.97 -41.84
C PHE A 146 -42.99 34.70 -40.35
N LYS A 147 -43.08 35.66 -39.39
CA LYS A 147 -43.40 37.11 -39.45
C LYS A 147 -42.96 37.87 -38.16
N GLN A 148 -42.84 39.21 -38.22
CA GLN A 148 -42.70 40.12 -37.05
C GLN A 148 -44.11 40.57 -36.52
N PRO A 149 -44.28 41.53 -35.56
CA PRO A 149 -43.32 42.25 -34.69
C PRO A 149 -43.76 42.42 -33.20
N GLY A 150 -42.90 43.02 -32.35
CA GLY A 150 -43.30 43.53 -31.03
C GLY A 150 -42.22 44.32 -30.26
N LYS A 151 -42.26 45.67 -30.27
CA LYS A 151 -41.26 46.52 -29.58
C LYS A 151 -41.80 47.13 -28.28
N LYS A 152 -41.04 46.93 -27.19
CA LYS A 152 -40.75 47.86 -26.06
C LYS A 152 -41.90 48.68 -25.44
N ARG A 153 -42.01 48.63 -24.11
CA ARG A 153 -42.15 49.85 -23.26
C ARG A 153 -41.50 49.65 -21.88
N LYS A 154 -40.97 50.74 -21.31
CA LYS A 154 -40.53 50.85 -19.91
C LYS A 154 -41.62 51.58 -19.11
N MET A 155 -41.79 51.26 -17.82
CA MET A 155 -41.49 52.18 -16.69
C MET A 155 -42.01 51.71 -15.32
N ASN A 156 -41.09 51.76 -14.33
CA ASN A 156 -41.23 52.28 -12.96
C ASN A 156 -42.44 51.96 -12.03
N ARG A 157 -42.06 51.42 -10.85
CA ARG A 157 -42.37 51.90 -9.47
C ARG A 157 -43.43 51.16 -8.63
N SER A 158 -43.05 50.98 -7.34
CA SER A 158 -43.88 50.89 -6.12
C SER A 158 -44.33 49.51 -5.60
N HIS A 159 -43.83 49.16 -4.39
CA HIS A 159 -44.58 48.70 -3.18
C HIS A 159 -46.05 48.23 -3.38
N TYR A 160 -46.53 47.09 -2.86
CA TYR A 160 -46.31 46.48 -1.52
C TYR A 160 -46.63 44.94 -1.51
N PHE A 161 -46.24 44.23 -0.44
CA PHE A 161 -46.53 42.83 0.00
C PHE A 161 -47.54 41.93 -0.76
N ASP A 162 -47.16 40.66 -1.06
CA ASP A 162 -47.64 39.43 -0.36
C ASP A 162 -46.75 38.19 -0.69
N ASN A 163 -47.01 37.04 -0.07
CA ASN A 163 -46.22 35.80 -0.03
C ASN A 163 -46.32 34.91 -1.29
N LYS A 164 -45.17 34.30 -1.69
CA LYS A 164 -44.98 32.82 -1.75
C LYS A 164 -43.59 32.38 -2.25
N ASN A 165 -43.17 31.21 -1.79
CA ASN A 165 -41.88 30.53 -2.01
C ASN A 165 -41.39 30.50 -3.48
N LYS A 166 -40.10 30.80 -3.71
CA LYS A 166 -39.19 29.95 -4.52
C LYS A 166 -37.71 30.38 -4.48
N SER A 167 -36.83 29.36 -4.51
CA SER A 167 -35.45 29.33 -5.05
C SER A 167 -34.48 30.50 -4.80
N ASN A 168 -33.56 30.30 -3.86
CA ASN A 168 -32.16 30.08 -4.26
C ASN A 168 -32.03 28.55 -4.51
N ASP A 169 -31.36 28.00 -5.52
CA ASP A 169 -30.44 28.55 -6.53
C ASP A 169 -29.10 29.07 -5.98
N ASP A 170 -28.51 28.29 -5.07
CA ASP A 170 -27.04 28.22 -4.92
C ASP A 170 -26.45 27.59 -6.19
N SER A 171 -26.30 28.42 -7.21
CA SER A 171 -25.69 28.01 -8.47
C SER A 171 -24.17 27.87 -8.33
N ILE A 172 -23.61 26.81 -8.92
CA ILE A 172 -22.25 26.77 -9.49
C ILE A 172 -21.09 26.73 -8.45
N MET A 173 -20.20 25.73 -8.45
CA MET A 173 -20.10 24.54 -9.31
C MET A 173 -19.27 23.44 -8.63
N THR A 174 -19.62 22.19 -8.90
CA THR A 174 -18.60 21.14 -9.04
C THR A 174 -17.74 21.47 -10.25
N ASN A 175 -16.44 21.69 -10.06
CA ASN A 175 -15.50 21.86 -11.17
C ASN A 175 -14.29 20.94 -10.96
N ASP A 176 -14.44 19.70 -11.42
CA ASP A 176 -13.32 18.79 -11.61
C ASP A 176 -12.38 19.36 -12.69
N SER A 177 -11.26 19.93 -12.26
CA SER A 177 -10.15 20.31 -13.13
C SER A 177 -8.87 20.58 -12.34
N THR A 178 -7.93 19.64 -12.41
CA THR A 178 -6.47 19.87 -12.36
C THR A 178 -5.95 21.04 -11.50
N ASP A 179 -5.80 20.85 -10.18
CA ASP A 179 -4.82 21.63 -9.41
C ASP A 179 -4.20 20.83 -8.24
N ASN A 180 -2.95 21.16 -7.90
CA ASN A 180 -2.20 20.54 -6.82
C ASN A 180 -2.44 21.27 -5.49
N SER A 181 -3.17 20.62 -4.57
CA SER A 181 -3.24 21.07 -3.17
C SER A 181 -2.29 20.30 -2.26
N LEU A 182 -0.99 20.37 -2.57
CA LEU A 182 0.01 20.38 -1.51
C LEU A 182 -0.07 21.73 -0.79
N MET A 183 -0.03 21.68 0.54
CA MET A 183 0.13 22.83 1.42
C MET A 183 1.59 22.92 1.88
N THR A 184 2.12 24.13 1.93
CA THR A 184 3.36 24.49 2.65
C THR A 184 2.97 25.00 4.03
N GLU A 185 3.81 24.78 5.06
CA GLU A 185 3.48 25.11 6.46
C GLU A 185 3.77 26.59 6.81
N ASP A 186 4.10 27.42 5.81
CA ASP A 186 4.86 28.68 5.97
C ASP A 186 4.06 29.99 5.76
N GLU A 187 2.71 29.97 5.66
CA GLU A 187 1.91 31.16 5.29
C GLU A 187 0.90 31.68 6.36
N ASP A 188 0.90 31.14 7.59
CA ASP A 188 -0.08 31.50 8.66
C ASP A 188 0.32 32.67 9.59
N GLU A 189 1.09 33.67 9.10
CA GLU A 189 1.21 34.99 9.77
C GLU A 189 1.12 36.16 8.77
N ASN A 190 -0.09 36.62 8.45
CA ASN A 190 -0.42 38.05 8.26
C ASN A 190 -1.94 38.25 8.09
N HIS A 191 -2.57 39.01 8.99
CA HIS A 191 -4.03 39.11 9.09
C HIS A 191 -4.55 40.51 8.65
N ILE A 192 -5.60 40.53 7.82
CA ILE A 192 -6.52 41.66 7.55
C ILE A 192 -5.93 42.89 6.81
N THR A 193 -6.17 42.97 5.50
CA THR A 193 -6.92 44.10 4.89
C THR A 193 -7.62 43.65 3.60
N HIS A 194 -8.95 43.49 3.62
CA HIS A 194 -9.73 43.33 2.38
C HIS A 194 -10.02 44.70 1.74
N GLN A 195 -9.35 45.01 0.63
CA GLN A 195 -9.84 45.99 -0.34
C GLN A 195 -9.19 45.82 -1.73
N ALA A 196 -10.03 45.48 -2.73
CA ALA A 196 -9.72 45.52 -4.17
C ALA A 196 -8.47 44.74 -4.65
N GLU A 197 -8.47 43.41 -4.56
CA GLU A 197 -7.50 42.59 -5.28
C GLU A 197 -7.55 42.84 -6.80
N SER A 198 -6.44 43.32 -7.34
CA SER A 198 -6.22 43.49 -8.78
C SER A 198 -6.05 42.14 -9.49
N LYS A 199 -6.50 42.04 -10.75
CA LYS A 199 -6.42 40.83 -11.61
C LYS A 199 -4.99 40.50 -12.09
N ILE A 200 -4.01 40.47 -11.19
CA ILE A 200 -2.61 40.09 -11.45
C ILE A 200 -2.51 38.55 -11.55
N PRO A 201 -1.64 37.98 -12.41
CA PRO A 201 -1.39 36.53 -12.41
C PRO A 201 -0.90 36.04 -11.04
N LYS A 202 -1.40 34.90 -10.54
CA LYS A 202 -0.85 34.23 -9.36
C LYS A 202 0.36 33.37 -9.74
N LYS A 203 1.33 33.22 -8.84
CA LYS A 203 2.50 32.36 -9.05
C LYS A 203 2.08 30.88 -8.98
N PRO A 204 2.49 30.03 -9.94
CA PRO A 204 2.14 28.60 -9.88
C PRO A 204 2.89 27.91 -8.74
N LYS A 205 2.24 26.96 -8.07
CA LYS A 205 2.82 26.20 -6.95
C LYS A 205 4.01 25.34 -7.41
N LEU A 206 5.06 25.28 -6.59
CA LEU A 206 6.22 24.43 -6.83
C LEU A 206 5.93 22.98 -6.42
N VAL A 207 5.78 22.10 -7.41
CA VAL A 207 5.59 20.65 -7.21
C VAL A 207 6.93 19.94 -7.36
N VAL A 208 7.40 19.29 -6.30
CA VAL A 208 8.68 18.54 -6.28
C VAL A 208 8.40 17.05 -6.17
N PRO A 209 9.06 16.18 -6.96
CA PRO A 209 8.89 14.73 -6.84
C PRO A 209 9.29 14.20 -5.46
N VAL A 210 8.29 13.78 -4.66
CA VAL A 210 8.45 12.93 -3.47
C VAL A 210 9.22 11.65 -3.83
N ILE A 211 10.06 11.18 -2.90
CA ILE A 211 10.79 9.91 -3.01
C ILE A 211 10.08 8.85 -2.14
N PHE A 212 9.64 7.76 -2.76
CA PHE A 212 9.22 6.56 -2.03
C PHE A 212 10.45 5.66 -1.86
N PHE A 213 10.92 5.48 -0.62
CA PHE A 213 12.01 4.57 -0.29
C PHE A 213 11.44 3.31 0.35
N CYS A 214 11.48 2.21 -0.39
CA CYS A 214 10.79 0.99 -0.06
C CYS A 214 11.76 -0.14 0.29
N THR A 215 11.39 -0.98 1.25
CA THR A 215 12.16 -2.18 1.64
C THR A 215 11.24 -3.39 1.82
N ARG A 216 11.77 -4.56 2.15
CA ARG A 216 10.96 -5.76 2.40
C ARG A 216 10.26 -5.75 3.77
N THR A 217 10.78 -5.05 4.80
CA THR A 217 10.26 -5.15 6.18
C THR A 217 10.39 -3.85 7.00
N HIS A 218 9.52 -3.65 8.00
CA HIS A 218 9.62 -2.50 8.90
C HIS A 218 10.92 -2.45 9.73
N LYS A 219 11.56 -3.59 10.06
CA LYS A 219 12.87 -3.61 10.73
C LYS A 219 13.99 -3.06 9.85
N GLN A 220 13.92 -3.25 8.52
CA GLN A 220 14.85 -2.60 7.59
C GLN A 220 14.57 -1.10 7.50
N ILE A 221 13.31 -0.66 7.50
CA ILE A 221 12.96 0.77 7.53
C ILE A 221 13.56 1.47 8.76
N GLU A 222 13.47 0.84 9.94
CA GLU A 222 14.08 1.33 11.18
C GLU A 222 15.60 1.57 11.04
N GLN A 223 16.31 0.65 10.38
CA GLN A 223 17.74 0.79 10.06
C GLN A 223 18.00 1.93 9.05
N VAL A 224 17.18 2.04 8.00
CA VAL A 224 17.28 3.08 6.95
C VAL A 224 17.10 4.48 7.56
N ILE A 225 16.14 4.64 8.49
CA ILE A 225 15.88 5.90 9.19
C ILE A 225 17.08 6.29 10.06
N LYS A 226 17.65 5.32 10.79
CA LYS A 226 18.85 5.53 11.62
C LYS A 226 20.09 5.89 10.80
N GLU A 227 20.19 5.43 9.55
CA GLU A 227 21.21 5.93 8.61
C GLU A 227 20.87 7.33 8.08
N LEU A 228 19.61 7.64 7.74
CA LEU A 228 19.21 8.98 7.28
C LEU A 228 19.50 10.06 8.32
N GLN A 229 19.23 9.80 9.60
CA GLN A 229 19.52 10.70 10.73
C GLN A 229 21.01 11.06 10.86
N ARG A 230 21.92 10.26 10.28
CA ARG A 230 23.38 10.48 10.28
C ARG A 230 23.88 11.31 9.09
N THR A 231 23.01 11.72 8.18
CA THR A 231 23.34 12.52 6.99
C THR A 231 23.07 14.02 7.19
N SER A 232 23.52 14.88 6.27
CA SER A 232 23.09 16.28 6.23
C SER A 232 21.60 16.47 5.87
N PHE A 233 20.86 15.41 5.56
CA PHE A 233 19.42 15.40 5.25
C PHE A 233 18.53 15.04 6.46
N ASN A 234 19.07 15.05 7.68
CA ASN A 234 18.33 14.77 8.92
C ASN A 234 17.16 15.74 9.24
N HIS A 235 17.04 16.84 8.49
CA HIS A 235 15.98 17.85 8.56
C HIS A 235 14.89 17.68 7.50
N VAL A 236 15.00 16.69 6.60
CA VAL A 236 13.99 16.41 5.57
C VAL A 236 12.70 15.90 6.23
N ARG A 237 11.55 16.26 5.67
CA ARG A 237 10.23 15.79 6.13
C ARG A 237 10.01 14.34 5.71
N SER A 238 10.26 13.40 6.62
CA SER A 238 10.04 11.98 6.37
C SER A 238 8.64 11.54 6.83
N CYS A 239 8.05 10.54 6.18
CA CYS A 239 6.86 9.86 6.71
C CYS A 239 7.03 8.35 6.63
N VAL A 240 6.75 7.64 7.74
CA VAL A 240 6.76 6.17 7.77
C VAL A 240 5.33 5.64 7.72
N LEU A 241 5.04 4.84 6.70
CA LEU A 241 3.78 4.11 6.56
C LEU A 241 3.89 2.73 7.19
N ALA A 242 2.94 2.38 8.06
CA ALA A 242 2.90 1.11 8.77
C ALA A 242 1.46 0.68 9.09
N SER A 243 1.27 -0.62 9.30
CA SER A 243 -0.05 -1.20 9.53
C SER A 243 -0.58 -0.85 10.92
N ARG A 244 -1.90 -0.95 11.10
CA ARG A 244 -2.56 -0.74 12.40
C ARG A 244 -2.04 -1.67 13.49
N GLU A 245 -1.48 -2.84 13.15
CA GLU A 245 -0.89 -3.73 14.15
C GLU A 245 0.28 -3.07 14.90
N LEU A 246 1.08 -2.26 14.19
CA LEU A 246 2.22 -1.51 14.75
C LEU A 246 1.82 -0.12 15.28
N THR A 247 0.92 0.59 14.60
CA THR A 247 0.61 2.01 14.91
C THR A 247 -0.67 2.24 15.71
N CYS A 248 -1.53 1.23 15.91
CA CYS A 248 -2.73 1.37 16.73
C CYS A 248 -2.44 1.10 18.21
N ILE A 249 -2.72 2.12 19.03
CA ILE A 249 -2.55 2.17 20.49
C ILE A 249 -3.85 1.86 21.26
N GLN A 250 -4.94 1.51 20.56
CA GLN A 250 -6.16 0.98 21.17
C GLN A 250 -6.01 -0.54 21.35
N ASP A 251 -6.03 -1.01 22.59
CA ASP A 251 -5.92 -2.43 22.94
C ASP A 251 -7.29 -3.02 23.28
N SER A 252 -7.77 -3.96 22.45
CA SER A 252 -9.03 -4.67 22.70
C SER A 252 -9.04 -5.41 24.04
N ASN A 253 -7.90 -5.92 24.51
CA ASN A 253 -7.85 -6.73 25.72
C ASN A 253 -8.05 -5.88 26.99
N LEU A 254 -7.70 -4.58 26.92
CA LEU A 254 -7.86 -3.65 28.03
C LEU A 254 -9.26 -3.03 28.08
N PHE A 255 -9.83 -2.67 26.93
CA PHE A 255 -11.13 -1.98 26.85
C PHE A 255 -12.32 -2.93 26.66
N TYR A 256 -12.12 -4.06 25.98
CA TYR A 256 -13.18 -5.00 25.56
C TYR A 256 -12.73 -6.48 25.73
N PRO A 257 -12.32 -6.93 26.93
CA PRO A 257 -11.79 -8.29 27.14
C PRO A 257 -12.75 -9.41 26.71
N ASP A 258 -14.06 -9.14 26.71
CA ASP A 258 -15.12 -10.06 26.29
C ASP A 258 -15.27 -10.20 24.75
N ILE A 259 -14.53 -9.39 23.97
CA ILE A 259 -14.64 -9.32 22.50
C ILE A 259 -13.31 -9.73 21.83
N THR A 260 -13.26 -10.96 21.33
CA THR A 260 -12.11 -11.45 20.55
C THR A 260 -12.13 -10.91 19.11
N TYR A 261 -11.40 -9.82 18.87
CA TYR A 261 -11.12 -9.29 17.54
C TYR A 261 -9.99 -10.08 16.85
N LYS A 262 -10.06 -10.27 15.51
CA LYS A 262 -9.02 -11.02 14.78
C LYS A 262 -7.76 -10.21 14.46
N SER A 263 -7.84 -8.88 14.52
CA SER A 263 -6.75 -7.94 14.21
C SER A 263 -7.05 -6.55 14.78
N LYS A 264 -6.03 -5.71 15.00
CA LYS A 264 -6.26 -4.29 15.33
C LYS A 264 -6.91 -3.53 14.17
N THR A 265 -6.78 -4.02 12.94
CA THR A 265 -7.52 -3.48 11.79
C THR A 265 -9.03 -3.73 11.91
N GLU A 266 -9.44 -4.89 12.41
CA GLU A 266 -10.84 -5.20 12.67
C GLU A 266 -11.41 -4.37 13.83
N LEU A 267 -10.67 -4.27 14.94
CA LEU A 267 -11.01 -3.38 16.06
C LEU A 267 -11.17 -1.93 15.60
N CYS A 268 -10.20 -1.39 14.86
CA CYS A 268 -10.24 0.00 14.39
C CYS A 268 -11.39 0.25 13.39
N ARG A 269 -11.77 -0.74 12.59
CA ARG A 269 -12.97 -0.68 11.72
C ARG A 269 -14.22 -0.54 12.57
N ASP A 270 -14.43 -1.49 13.49
CA ASP A 270 -15.66 -1.60 14.28
C ASP A 270 -15.84 -0.45 15.29
N LEU A 271 -14.75 0.21 15.71
CA LEU A 271 -14.80 1.40 16.58
C LEU A 271 -15.01 2.73 15.84
N LEU A 272 -14.78 2.78 14.53
CA LEU A 272 -15.02 3.98 13.71
C LEU A 272 -16.41 3.95 13.07
N ASP A 273 -16.81 2.80 12.51
CA ASP A 273 -18.14 2.56 11.93
C ASP A 273 -19.26 2.62 13.02
N PRO A 274 -20.17 3.61 12.99
CA PRO A 274 -21.26 3.71 13.96
C PRO A 274 -22.22 2.51 13.92
N LYS A 275 -22.42 1.92 12.74
CA LYS A 275 -23.31 0.78 12.50
C LYS A 275 -22.72 -0.49 13.13
N ALA A 276 -21.39 -0.67 13.01
CA ALA A 276 -20.66 -1.73 13.70
C ALA A 276 -20.64 -1.56 15.22
N ARG A 277 -20.39 -0.33 15.74
CA ARG A 277 -20.48 -0.05 17.19
C ARG A 277 -21.84 -0.46 17.74
N PHE A 278 -22.93 0.06 17.18
CA PHE A 278 -24.30 -0.23 17.64
C PHE A 278 -24.64 -1.73 17.59
N ARG A 279 -24.30 -2.41 16.48
CA ARG A 279 -24.53 -3.86 16.32
C ARG A 279 -23.78 -4.68 17.38
N ASN A 280 -22.53 -4.31 17.67
CA ASN A 280 -21.74 -4.97 18.70
C ASN A 280 -22.24 -4.61 20.12
N SER A 281 -22.66 -3.35 20.38
CA SER A 281 -23.26 -2.95 21.68
C SER A 281 -24.49 -3.81 22.02
N LEU A 282 -25.37 -4.03 21.04
CA LEU A 282 -26.54 -4.92 21.20
C LEU A 282 -26.14 -6.38 21.44
N LYS A 283 -25.15 -6.89 20.68
CA LYS A 283 -24.67 -8.28 20.81
C LYS A 283 -24.09 -8.56 22.20
N PHE A 284 -23.32 -7.63 22.75
CA PHE A 284 -22.62 -7.79 24.02
C PHE A 284 -23.32 -7.12 25.22
N ARG A 285 -24.49 -6.49 25.01
CA ARG A 285 -25.31 -5.77 26.01
C ARG A 285 -24.52 -4.73 26.83
N ARG A 286 -23.63 -4.01 26.17
CA ARG A 286 -22.74 -2.99 26.76
C ARG A 286 -22.41 -1.96 25.70
N ASP A 287 -22.44 -0.67 26.05
CA ASP A 287 -22.08 0.35 25.07
C ASP A 287 -20.59 0.30 24.69
N ILE A 288 -20.36 0.30 23.38
CA ILE A 288 -19.04 0.35 22.76
C ILE A 288 -18.82 1.78 22.29
N GLU A 289 -18.02 2.51 23.06
CA GLU A 289 -17.61 3.88 22.73
C GLU A 289 -16.80 3.96 21.43
N LYS A 290 -16.71 5.18 20.89
CA LYS A 290 -15.87 5.50 19.72
C LYS A 290 -14.38 5.44 20.05
N CYS A 291 -13.53 5.38 19.02
CA CYS A 291 -12.08 5.38 19.20
C CYS A 291 -11.57 6.70 19.86
N VAL A 292 -11.21 6.61 21.14
CA VAL A 292 -10.73 7.73 21.98
C VAL A 292 -9.62 8.53 21.30
N TYR A 293 -8.70 7.85 20.61
CA TYR A 293 -7.52 8.47 19.98
C TYR A 293 -7.78 9.12 18.61
N HIS A 294 -8.91 8.83 17.96
CA HIS A 294 -9.25 9.40 16.64
C HIS A 294 -9.96 10.75 16.79
N ASP A 295 -10.90 10.80 17.75
CA ASP A 295 -11.82 11.93 17.96
C ASP A 295 -11.41 12.81 19.16
N ASN A 296 -10.12 12.88 19.50
CA ASN A 296 -9.63 13.55 20.71
C ASN A 296 -9.62 15.09 20.61
N GLY A 297 -10.81 15.71 20.49
CA GLY A 297 -11.04 17.13 20.75
C GLY A 297 -10.23 18.15 19.94
N GLY A 298 -9.64 17.75 18.80
CA GLY A 298 -8.79 18.61 17.96
C GLY A 298 -7.28 18.39 18.11
N LEU A 299 -6.82 17.65 19.12
CA LEU A 299 -5.41 17.24 19.28
C LEU A 299 -5.06 16.10 18.31
N LYS A 300 -4.99 16.44 17.02
CA LYS A 300 -4.54 15.56 15.93
C LYS A 300 -3.09 15.90 15.57
N ILE A 301 -2.24 14.88 15.41
CA ILE A 301 -0.93 15.02 14.76
C ILE A 301 -1.18 15.36 13.28
N SER A 302 -0.87 16.58 12.83
CA SER A 302 -1.17 17.04 11.47
C SER A 302 -0.01 17.68 10.70
N THR A 303 0.97 18.31 11.37
CA THR A 303 2.06 19.05 10.69
C THR A 303 3.44 18.70 11.24
N TYR A 304 4.49 18.93 10.45
CA TYR A 304 5.88 18.74 10.89
C TYR A 304 6.28 19.78 11.93
N SER A 305 5.73 21.00 11.84
CA SER A 305 5.87 22.05 12.84
C SER A 305 5.33 21.63 14.23
N GLN A 306 4.22 20.88 14.28
CA GLN A 306 3.75 20.28 15.53
C GLN A 306 4.71 19.20 16.06
N LEU A 307 5.25 18.33 15.20
CA LEU A 307 6.22 17.30 15.63
C LEU A 307 7.44 17.94 16.31
N SER A 308 8.00 19.00 15.72
CA SER A 308 9.13 19.72 16.32
C SER A 308 8.78 20.39 17.65
N ASN A 309 7.57 20.97 17.77
CA ASN A 309 7.07 21.55 19.02
C ASN A 309 6.86 20.50 20.13
N TYR A 310 6.68 19.22 19.77
CA TYR A 310 6.63 18.10 20.70
C TYR A 310 7.97 17.36 20.85
N GLY A 311 9.07 17.89 20.31
CA GLY A 311 10.42 17.33 20.44
C GLY A 311 10.71 16.12 19.53
N VAL A 312 9.86 15.81 18.56
CA VAL A 312 10.07 14.76 17.56
C VAL A 312 10.73 15.34 16.32
N SER A 313 11.83 14.74 15.86
CA SER A 313 12.54 15.17 14.65
C SER A 313 11.73 14.90 13.37
N SER A 314 11.99 15.67 12.29
CA SER A 314 11.34 15.44 10.98
C SER A 314 11.67 14.08 10.36
N VAL A 315 12.80 13.49 10.78
CA VAL A 315 13.18 12.10 10.53
C VAL A 315 12.89 11.27 11.78
N TRP A 316 11.77 10.55 11.77
CA TRP A 316 11.18 9.81 12.90
C TRP A 316 10.90 8.34 12.54
N ASP A 317 10.87 7.46 13.54
CA ASP A 317 10.48 6.05 13.35
C ASP A 317 9.07 5.70 13.89
N ILE A 318 8.65 4.45 13.68
CA ILE A 318 7.31 3.96 14.04
C ILE A 318 7.09 4.01 15.57
N GLU A 319 8.14 3.83 16.36
CA GLU A 319 8.03 3.95 17.81
C GLU A 319 7.89 5.41 18.23
N ASP A 320 8.60 6.35 17.61
CA ASP A 320 8.55 7.78 17.96
C ASP A 320 7.13 8.35 17.82
N ILE A 321 6.47 8.06 16.69
CA ILE A 321 5.10 8.51 16.43
C ILE A 321 4.07 7.81 17.34
N VAL A 322 4.36 6.58 17.79
CA VAL A 322 3.54 5.83 18.76
C VAL A 322 3.72 6.38 20.19
N LYS A 323 4.95 6.67 20.62
CA LYS A 323 5.27 7.32 21.91
C LYS A 323 4.54 8.67 22.02
N LEU A 324 4.64 9.50 20.97
CA LEU A 324 3.93 10.78 20.88
C LEU A 324 2.41 10.60 20.94
N GLY A 325 1.86 9.62 20.21
CA GLY A 325 0.43 9.34 20.21
C GLY A 325 -0.13 8.89 21.57
N ILE A 326 0.66 8.15 22.34
CA ILE A 326 0.33 7.79 23.73
C ILE A 326 0.32 9.04 24.62
N GLU A 327 1.38 9.86 24.54
CA GLU A 327 1.52 11.06 25.39
C GLU A 327 0.43 12.12 25.12
N LYS A 328 0.14 12.41 23.83
CA LYS A 328 -0.85 13.42 23.42
C LYS A 328 -2.26 12.85 23.21
N ARG A 329 -2.47 11.55 23.46
CA ARG A 329 -3.72 10.80 23.18
C ARG A 329 -4.23 10.99 21.73
N SER A 330 -3.34 10.95 20.76
CA SER A 330 -3.64 11.14 19.33
C SER A 330 -3.31 9.86 18.54
N CYS A 331 -4.15 9.49 17.56
CA CYS A 331 -3.97 8.25 16.80
C CYS A 331 -2.75 8.31 15.84
N PRO A 332 -1.70 7.48 16.04
CA PRO A 332 -0.52 7.52 15.17
C PRO A 332 -0.83 7.10 13.73
N TYR A 333 -1.68 6.08 13.53
CA TYR A 333 -2.06 5.59 12.20
C TYR A 333 -2.66 6.69 11.31
N TYR A 334 -3.57 7.51 11.85
CA TYR A 334 -4.16 8.61 11.09
C TYR A 334 -3.22 9.82 11.01
N GLY A 335 -2.42 10.09 12.04
CA GLY A 335 -1.37 11.12 12.01
C GLY A 335 -0.38 10.94 10.84
N SER A 336 0.18 9.74 10.68
CA SER A 336 1.07 9.43 9.54
C SER A 336 0.39 9.65 8.19
N ARG A 337 -0.93 9.41 8.06
CA ARG A 337 -1.68 9.66 6.81
C ARG A 337 -1.93 11.14 6.53
N VAL A 338 -1.91 12.01 7.54
CA VAL A 338 -1.94 13.47 7.32
C VAL A 338 -0.55 13.97 6.94
N LEU A 339 0.49 13.59 7.70
CA LEU A 339 1.89 13.95 7.44
C LEU A 339 2.38 13.51 6.06
N LEU A 340 1.88 12.37 5.55
CA LEU A 340 2.13 11.89 4.18
C LEU A 340 1.86 12.96 3.10
N LYS A 341 0.90 13.88 3.31
CA LYS A 341 0.55 14.93 2.33
C LYS A 341 1.63 16.00 2.16
N THR A 342 2.51 16.18 3.15
CA THR A 342 3.59 17.19 3.13
C THR A 342 4.99 16.56 3.22
N ALA A 343 5.07 15.23 3.17
CA ALA A 343 6.31 14.46 3.20
C ALA A 343 7.14 14.63 1.92
N GLU A 344 8.46 14.62 2.08
CA GLU A 344 9.46 14.74 1.01
C GLU A 344 10.10 13.38 0.69
N ILE A 345 10.21 12.52 1.71
CA ILE A 345 10.57 11.10 1.58
C ILE A 345 9.58 10.23 2.37
N VAL A 346 9.10 9.17 1.74
CA VAL A 346 8.11 8.24 2.30
C VAL A 346 8.73 6.86 2.43
N PHE A 347 8.77 6.34 3.66
CA PHE A 347 9.26 5.00 3.96
C PHE A 347 8.10 4.03 4.10
N CYS A 348 8.10 2.94 3.32
CA CYS A 348 7.08 1.89 3.41
C CYS A 348 7.64 0.52 3.00
N PRO A 349 7.04 -0.61 3.43
CA PRO A 349 7.29 -1.89 2.80
C PRO A 349 6.79 -1.86 1.35
N TYR A 350 7.54 -2.41 0.40
CA TYR A 350 7.27 -2.20 -1.03
C TYR A 350 5.90 -2.73 -1.51
N ASN A 351 5.25 -3.63 -0.76
CA ASN A 351 3.89 -4.06 -1.09
C ASN A 351 2.85 -2.93 -0.97
N TYR A 352 3.11 -1.84 -0.22
CA TYR A 352 2.24 -0.66 -0.19
C TYR A 352 2.19 0.08 -1.54
N VAL A 353 3.25 -0.05 -2.34
CA VAL A 353 3.39 0.56 -3.67
C VAL A 353 2.89 -0.41 -4.74
N ILE A 354 3.23 -1.70 -4.63
CA ILE A 354 2.92 -2.72 -5.64
C ILE A 354 1.45 -3.14 -5.62
N ASP A 355 0.89 -3.42 -4.44
CA ASP A 355 -0.48 -3.92 -4.30
C ASP A 355 -1.49 -2.81 -4.63
N PRO A 356 -2.32 -2.93 -5.69
CA PRO A 356 -3.29 -1.89 -6.06
C PRO A 356 -4.33 -1.61 -4.97
N VAL A 357 -4.71 -2.63 -4.20
CA VAL A 357 -5.73 -2.52 -3.14
C VAL A 357 -5.17 -1.75 -1.94
N ILE A 358 -3.92 -2.03 -1.54
CA ILE A 358 -3.24 -1.26 -0.47
C ILE A 358 -2.95 0.17 -0.94
N ARG A 359 -2.44 0.34 -2.16
CA ARG A 359 -2.16 1.64 -2.79
C ARG A 359 -3.40 2.53 -2.85
N GLY A 360 -4.54 1.99 -3.27
CA GLY A 360 -5.84 2.68 -3.26
C GLY A 360 -6.32 3.00 -1.85
N THR A 361 -6.31 2.03 -0.93
CA THR A 361 -6.73 2.21 0.48
C THR A 361 -5.94 3.31 1.19
N MET A 362 -4.64 3.44 0.88
CA MET A 362 -3.76 4.46 1.44
C MET A 362 -3.81 5.79 0.67
N ASN A 363 -4.41 5.83 -0.53
CA ASN A 363 -4.41 6.94 -1.49
C ASN A 363 -2.98 7.37 -1.89
N LEU A 364 -2.11 6.40 -2.23
CA LEU A 364 -0.74 6.68 -2.66
C LEU A 364 -0.70 7.04 -4.15
N GLN A 365 -0.56 8.33 -4.43
CA GLN A 365 -0.29 8.82 -5.78
C GLN A 365 1.19 8.60 -6.12
N LEU A 366 1.46 7.83 -7.18
CA LEU A 366 2.81 7.52 -7.65
C LEU A 366 3.24 8.35 -8.87
N LYS A 367 2.30 9.12 -9.46
CA LYS A 367 2.50 9.78 -10.75
C LYS A 367 3.59 10.84 -10.69
N GLY A 368 4.66 10.66 -11.46
CA GLY A 368 5.79 11.59 -11.50
C GLY A 368 6.74 11.53 -10.28
N HIS A 369 6.52 10.59 -9.35
CA HIS A 369 7.37 10.36 -8.18
C HIS A 369 8.50 9.37 -8.46
N VAL A 370 9.55 9.39 -7.62
CA VAL A 370 10.67 8.45 -7.70
C VAL A 370 10.44 7.32 -6.70
N ILE A 371 10.61 6.08 -7.15
CA ILE A 371 10.44 4.87 -6.33
C ILE A 371 11.78 4.15 -6.24
N ILE A 372 12.27 3.91 -5.03
CA ILE A 372 13.49 3.15 -4.76
C ILE A 372 13.08 1.89 -4.00
N VAL A 373 13.52 0.72 -4.45
CA VAL A 373 13.30 -0.55 -3.74
C VAL A 373 14.66 -1.13 -3.35
N ASP A 374 14.94 -1.20 -2.05
CA ASP A 374 16.09 -1.93 -1.47
C ASP A 374 15.68 -3.36 -1.11
N GLU A 375 16.60 -4.30 -1.31
CA GLU A 375 16.39 -5.74 -1.31
C GLU A 375 15.19 -6.24 -2.17
N ALA A 376 15.13 -5.75 -3.41
CA ALA A 376 14.11 -6.08 -4.42
C ALA A 376 14.10 -7.56 -4.93
N HIS A 377 14.86 -8.48 -4.33
CA HIS A 377 15.01 -9.86 -4.82
C HIS A 377 13.73 -10.74 -4.69
N ASN A 378 12.72 -10.30 -3.94
CA ASN A 378 11.39 -10.92 -3.88
C ASN A 378 10.30 -10.05 -4.53
N ILE A 379 10.64 -9.12 -5.43
CA ILE A 379 9.63 -8.26 -6.05
C ILE A 379 8.69 -9.04 -6.98
N GLU A 380 9.23 -10.01 -7.73
CA GLU A 380 8.46 -10.92 -8.60
C GLU A 380 7.34 -11.65 -7.84
N ASP A 381 7.69 -12.33 -6.74
CA ASP A 381 6.75 -13.13 -5.93
C ASP A 381 5.59 -12.27 -5.41
N GLN A 382 5.88 -11.00 -5.13
CA GLN A 382 4.94 -10.05 -4.54
C GLN A 382 4.06 -9.38 -5.59
N CYS A 383 4.57 -9.13 -6.81
CA CYS A 383 3.75 -8.80 -7.97
C CYS A 383 2.80 -9.96 -8.33
N ARG A 384 3.29 -11.20 -8.39
CA ARG A 384 2.43 -12.39 -8.59
C ARG A 384 1.39 -12.52 -7.47
N SER A 385 1.76 -12.26 -6.21
CA SER A 385 0.83 -12.29 -5.09
C SER A 385 -0.22 -11.17 -5.14
N ALA A 386 0.10 -9.97 -5.62
CA ALA A 386 -0.84 -8.87 -5.75
C ALA A 386 -1.87 -9.08 -6.89
N ALA A 387 -1.49 -9.79 -7.97
CA ALA A 387 -2.40 -10.23 -9.02
C ALA A 387 -3.11 -11.57 -8.71
N SER A 388 -2.85 -12.18 -7.54
CA SER A 388 -3.47 -13.47 -7.16
C SER A 388 -4.56 -13.28 -6.11
N LEU A 389 -5.65 -14.05 -6.23
CA LEU A 389 -6.82 -13.95 -5.35
C LEU A 389 -7.14 -15.30 -4.70
N ARG A 390 -7.40 -15.29 -3.39
CA ARG A 390 -7.84 -16.46 -2.63
C ARG A 390 -9.22 -16.25 -2.01
N LEU A 391 -10.24 -16.91 -2.57
CA LEU A 391 -11.63 -16.83 -2.10
C LEU A 391 -12.01 -18.09 -1.30
N GLU A 392 -12.20 -17.94 0.01
CA GLU A 392 -12.92 -18.93 0.82
C GLU A 392 -14.42 -18.76 0.58
N GLN A 393 -15.12 -19.85 0.29
CA GLN A 393 -16.56 -19.81 -0.06
C GLN A 393 -17.44 -19.26 1.09
N THR A 394 -16.98 -19.36 2.33
CA THR A 394 -17.64 -18.76 3.51
C THR A 394 -17.67 -17.23 3.43
N ASN A 395 -16.54 -16.60 3.09
CA ASN A 395 -16.40 -15.16 2.98
C ASN A 395 -17.17 -14.61 1.77
N LEU A 396 -17.20 -15.35 0.66
CA LEU A 396 -18.04 -15.06 -0.50
C LEU A 396 -19.53 -15.02 -0.14
N ASN A 397 -20.00 -16.03 0.61
CA ASN A 397 -21.38 -16.10 1.07
C ASN A 397 -21.73 -15.03 2.11
N LEU A 398 -20.79 -14.64 2.98
CA LEU A 398 -20.98 -13.50 3.89
C LEU A 398 -21.13 -12.18 3.12
N ALA A 399 -20.28 -11.93 2.11
CA ALA A 399 -20.38 -10.75 1.24
C ALA A 399 -21.71 -10.70 0.48
N LYS A 400 -22.16 -11.85 -0.06
CA LYS A 400 -23.49 -12.01 -0.65
C LYS A 400 -24.61 -11.65 0.34
N MET A 401 -24.59 -12.22 1.54
CA MET A 401 -25.60 -11.96 2.58
C MET A 401 -25.62 -10.51 3.08
N ASP A 402 -24.53 -9.75 2.90
CA ASP A 402 -24.47 -8.31 3.16
C ASP A 402 -25.29 -7.57 2.10
N CYS A 403 -24.98 -7.79 0.81
CA CYS A 403 -25.69 -7.20 -0.32
C CYS A 403 -27.18 -7.60 -0.37
N GLU A 404 -27.54 -8.84 -0.05
CA GLU A 404 -28.95 -9.32 -0.01
C GLU A 404 -29.82 -8.64 1.06
N LYS A 405 -29.24 -8.01 2.09
CA LYS A 405 -29.98 -7.20 3.06
C LYS A 405 -30.22 -5.80 2.50
N LEU A 406 -29.16 -5.17 2.01
CA LEU A 406 -29.17 -3.81 1.46
C LEU A 406 -30.09 -3.71 0.23
N SER A 407 -30.14 -4.76 -0.58
CA SER A 407 -31.08 -4.95 -1.69
C SER A 407 -32.57 -4.89 -1.28
N LYS A 408 -32.90 -4.97 0.03
CA LYS A 408 -34.27 -4.93 0.56
C LYS A 408 -34.59 -3.64 1.34
N ILE A 409 -33.60 -2.76 1.54
CA ILE A 409 -33.68 -1.62 2.45
C ILE A 409 -33.26 -0.32 1.76
N GLY A 410 -32.12 -0.30 1.07
CA GLY A 410 -31.47 0.93 0.60
C GLY A 410 -31.81 1.37 -0.82
N ASN A 411 -31.53 2.65 -1.11
CA ASN A 411 -31.81 3.32 -2.39
C ASN A 411 -31.17 2.63 -3.62
N ASN A 412 -29.99 2.00 -3.47
CA ASN A 412 -29.26 1.30 -4.53
C ASN A 412 -29.65 -0.19 -4.67
N SER A 413 -30.92 -0.52 -4.45
CA SER A 413 -31.42 -1.91 -4.37
C SER A 413 -31.09 -2.77 -5.59
N THR A 414 -31.23 -2.23 -6.82
CA THR A 414 -30.87 -2.91 -8.07
C THR A 414 -29.39 -3.27 -8.14
N SER A 415 -28.50 -2.35 -7.72
CA SER A 415 -27.05 -2.56 -7.71
C SER A 415 -26.67 -3.65 -6.70
N TYR A 416 -27.20 -3.58 -5.48
CA TYR A 416 -26.98 -4.60 -4.47
C TYR A 416 -27.53 -5.98 -4.86
N SER A 417 -28.69 -6.02 -5.55
CA SER A 417 -29.26 -7.25 -6.10
C SER A 417 -28.35 -7.87 -7.17
N ALA A 418 -27.86 -7.06 -8.14
CA ALA A 418 -26.96 -7.53 -9.20
C ALA A 418 -25.62 -8.06 -8.63
N ILE A 419 -25.05 -7.37 -7.63
CA ILE A 419 -23.85 -7.83 -6.92
C ILE A 419 -24.10 -9.15 -6.20
N ALA A 420 -25.20 -9.23 -5.41
CA ALA A 420 -25.57 -10.45 -4.70
C ALA A 420 -25.79 -11.64 -5.64
N GLN A 421 -26.40 -11.42 -6.80
CA GLN A 421 -26.62 -12.45 -7.83
C GLN A 421 -25.29 -12.97 -8.40
N TYR A 422 -24.35 -12.10 -8.78
CA TYR A 422 -23.04 -12.51 -9.29
C TYR A 422 -22.24 -13.33 -8.26
N LEU A 423 -22.23 -12.91 -6.99
CA LEU A 423 -21.60 -13.67 -5.90
C LEU A 423 -22.32 -15.02 -5.64
N SER A 424 -23.64 -15.08 -5.85
CA SER A 424 -24.45 -16.29 -5.75
C SER A 424 -24.10 -17.31 -6.85
N ASP A 425 -23.97 -16.86 -8.10
CA ASP A 425 -23.63 -17.72 -9.23
C ASP A 425 -22.17 -18.19 -9.18
N MET A 426 -21.26 -17.35 -8.67
CA MET A 426 -19.91 -17.77 -8.32
C MET A 426 -19.90 -18.86 -7.23
N SER A 427 -20.75 -18.78 -6.19
CA SER A 427 -20.87 -19.89 -5.21
C SER A 427 -21.39 -21.16 -5.88
N LYS A 428 -22.41 -21.10 -6.75
CA LYS A 428 -22.93 -22.28 -7.46
C LYS A 428 -21.85 -22.96 -8.30
N TRP A 429 -20.99 -22.18 -8.96
CA TRP A 429 -19.83 -22.70 -9.70
C TRP A 429 -18.85 -23.43 -8.77
N ILE A 430 -18.52 -22.85 -7.61
CA ILE A 430 -17.70 -23.50 -6.58
C ILE A 430 -18.35 -24.80 -6.09
N ASP A 431 -19.64 -24.78 -5.76
CA ASP A 431 -20.38 -25.93 -5.26
C ASP A 431 -20.35 -27.08 -6.28
N GLN A 432 -20.73 -26.82 -7.53
CA GLN A 432 -20.72 -27.83 -8.59
C GLN A 432 -19.30 -28.37 -8.84
N LYS A 433 -18.30 -27.51 -9.00
CA LYS A 433 -16.90 -27.94 -9.23
C LYS A 433 -16.29 -28.66 -8.02
N SER A 434 -16.77 -28.41 -6.80
CA SER A 434 -16.32 -29.15 -5.60
C SER A 434 -16.73 -30.63 -5.59
N THR A 435 -17.71 -31.02 -6.42
CA THR A 435 -18.13 -32.42 -6.63
C THR A 435 -17.25 -33.18 -7.63
N GLU A 436 -16.47 -32.46 -8.46
CA GLU A 436 -15.57 -33.06 -9.45
C GLU A 436 -14.24 -33.54 -8.81
N ILE A 437 -13.97 -33.17 -7.56
CA ILE A 437 -12.76 -33.51 -6.81
C ILE A 437 -12.78 -34.98 -6.38
N LYS A 438 -12.07 -35.83 -7.13
CA LYS A 438 -12.00 -37.30 -6.93
C LYS A 438 -10.74 -37.78 -6.21
N SER A 439 -9.71 -36.94 -6.12
CA SER A 439 -8.40 -37.26 -5.52
C SER A 439 -8.16 -36.42 -4.26
N PHE A 440 -7.83 -37.10 -3.16
CA PHE A 440 -7.44 -36.50 -1.89
C PHE A 440 -6.00 -36.90 -1.57
N ASP A 441 -5.11 -35.92 -1.41
CA ASP A 441 -3.78 -36.13 -0.87
C ASP A 441 -3.89 -36.28 0.66
N ASP A 442 -3.38 -37.40 1.20
CA ASP A 442 -3.32 -37.71 2.63
C ASP A 442 -4.64 -37.46 3.39
N TYR A 443 -5.77 -37.86 2.79
CA TYR A 443 -7.17 -37.82 3.28
C TYR A 443 -7.79 -36.42 3.56
N ASP A 444 -7.01 -35.42 3.94
CA ASP A 444 -7.53 -34.14 4.48
C ASP A 444 -7.72 -33.02 3.42
N ARG A 445 -7.17 -33.19 2.20
CA ARG A 445 -7.19 -32.14 1.15
C ARG A 445 -7.37 -32.74 -0.25
N GLY A 446 -8.39 -32.27 -0.97
CA GLY A 446 -8.57 -32.53 -2.40
C GLY A 446 -8.37 -31.27 -3.24
N VAL A 447 -7.82 -31.40 -4.44
CA VAL A 447 -7.51 -30.27 -5.35
C VAL A 447 -7.88 -30.61 -6.79
N ILE A 448 -8.46 -29.65 -7.51
CA ILE A 448 -8.69 -29.68 -8.96
C ILE A 448 -8.25 -28.32 -9.57
N SER A 449 -7.85 -28.28 -10.84
CA SER A 449 -7.26 -27.08 -11.45
C SER A 449 -7.49 -26.94 -12.95
N TRP A 450 -7.50 -25.71 -13.42
CA TRP A 450 -7.69 -25.31 -14.82
C TRP A 450 -6.78 -24.12 -15.18
N SER A 451 -6.48 -23.91 -16.45
CA SER A 451 -5.88 -22.67 -16.95
C SER A 451 -6.92 -21.55 -17.05
N GLY A 452 -6.49 -20.29 -17.05
CA GLY A 452 -7.38 -19.12 -17.15
C GLY A 452 -8.27 -19.15 -18.39
N MET A 453 -7.78 -19.66 -19.53
CA MET A 453 -8.60 -19.92 -20.72
C MET A 453 -9.76 -20.90 -20.44
N SER A 454 -9.49 -22.02 -19.77
CA SER A 454 -10.53 -22.99 -19.40
C SER A 454 -11.47 -22.46 -18.30
N THR A 455 -10.96 -21.66 -17.36
CA THR A 455 -11.80 -21.00 -16.34
C THR A 455 -12.72 -19.96 -16.96
N THR A 456 -12.22 -19.09 -17.84
CA THR A 456 -13.06 -18.07 -18.52
C THR A 456 -14.14 -18.70 -19.40
N ALA A 457 -13.84 -19.82 -20.09
CA ALA A 457 -14.85 -20.62 -20.77
C ALA A 457 -15.94 -21.15 -19.81
N SER A 458 -15.54 -21.77 -18.69
CA SER A 458 -16.50 -22.24 -17.67
C SER A 458 -17.25 -21.10 -16.98
N PHE A 459 -16.67 -19.90 -16.86
CA PHE A 459 -17.34 -18.72 -16.34
C PHE A 459 -18.40 -18.19 -17.31
N ASN A 460 -18.16 -18.25 -18.62
CA ASN A 460 -19.17 -17.94 -19.63
C ASN A 460 -20.37 -18.92 -19.55
N GLU A 461 -20.11 -20.22 -19.42
CA GLU A 461 -21.15 -21.25 -19.23
C GLU A 461 -22.04 -21.00 -18.00
N PHE A 462 -21.48 -20.47 -16.92
CA PHE A 462 -22.17 -20.21 -15.65
C PHE A 462 -22.72 -18.77 -15.53
N GLY A 463 -22.64 -17.95 -16.58
CA GLY A 463 -23.14 -16.57 -16.57
C GLY A 463 -22.32 -15.59 -15.71
N ILE A 464 -21.10 -15.96 -15.32
CA ILE A 464 -20.16 -15.11 -14.53
C ILE A 464 -18.96 -14.62 -15.36
N GLY A 465 -18.99 -14.83 -16.68
CA GLY A 465 -17.98 -14.41 -17.65
C GLY A 465 -17.89 -12.90 -17.89
N SER A 466 -17.05 -12.49 -18.85
CA SER A 466 -16.63 -11.08 -19.05
C SER A 466 -17.79 -10.07 -19.16
N GLU A 467 -18.83 -10.36 -19.95
CA GLU A 467 -19.99 -9.46 -20.10
C GLU A 467 -20.81 -9.30 -18.80
N ALA A 468 -20.84 -10.33 -17.96
CA ALA A 468 -21.46 -10.27 -16.64
C ALA A 468 -20.55 -9.58 -15.62
N PHE A 469 -19.23 -9.78 -15.73
CA PHE A 469 -18.23 -9.14 -14.89
C PHE A 469 -18.18 -7.62 -15.10
N GLU A 470 -18.20 -7.09 -16.33
CA GLU A 470 -18.24 -5.64 -16.55
C GLU A 470 -19.53 -5.00 -16.00
N LYS A 471 -20.67 -5.72 -16.07
CA LYS A 471 -21.91 -5.30 -15.39
C LYS A 471 -21.72 -5.31 -13.87
N PHE A 472 -21.15 -6.36 -13.29
CA PHE A 472 -20.88 -6.47 -11.85
C PHE A 472 -19.95 -5.36 -11.35
N LYS A 473 -18.84 -5.14 -12.04
CA LYS A 473 -17.85 -4.10 -11.78
C LYS A 473 -18.49 -2.71 -11.76
N LYS A 474 -19.26 -2.35 -12.80
CA LYS A 474 -19.98 -1.07 -12.83
C LYS A 474 -20.95 -0.87 -11.66
N HIS A 475 -21.68 -1.90 -11.24
CA HIS A 475 -22.56 -1.79 -10.07
C HIS A 475 -21.77 -1.64 -8.76
N CYS A 476 -20.61 -2.31 -8.64
CA CYS A 476 -19.71 -2.13 -7.49
C CYS A 476 -19.12 -0.72 -7.46
N GLU A 477 -18.68 -0.18 -8.60
CA GLU A 477 -18.16 1.18 -8.72
C GLU A 477 -19.20 2.23 -8.29
N THR A 478 -20.47 2.10 -8.73
CA THR A 478 -21.57 2.97 -8.25
C THR A 478 -21.75 2.89 -6.73
N VAL A 479 -21.87 1.67 -6.17
CA VAL A 479 -22.06 1.45 -4.73
C VAL A 479 -20.90 2.06 -3.91
N MET A 480 -19.67 1.88 -4.38
CA MET A 480 -18.47 2.37 -3.68
C MET A 480 -18.29 3.90 -3.82
N ALA A 481 -18.81 4.50 -4.89
CA ALA A 481 -18.75 5.95 -5.12
C ALA A 481 -19.83 6.73 -4.33
N ASP A 482 -21.02 6.18 -4.16
CA ASP A 482 -22.09 6.84 -3.39
C ASP A 482 -21.78 6.87 -1.88
N GLU A 483 -21.28 5.76 -1.32
CA GLU A 483 -20.83 5.72 0.08
C GLU A 483 -19.62 6.65 0.35
N GLY A 484 -18.91 7.12 -0.67
CA GLY A 484 -17.86 8.12 -0.52
C GLY A 484 -18.39 9.47 -0.03
N LYS A 485 -19.54 9.90 -0.56
CA LYS A 485 -20.11 11.24 -0.33
C LYS A 485 -20.64 11.41 1.10
N GLU A 486 -21.30 10.37 1.62
CA GLU A 486 -21.85 10.37 2.99
C GLU A 486 -20.79 10.55 4.09
N ASN A 487 -19.52 10.18 3.82
CA ASN A 487 -18.42 10.33 4.77
C ASN A 487 -17.87 11.77 4.81
N ASP A 488 -17.88 12.48 3.68
CA ASP A 488 -17.36 13.86 3.60
C ASP A 488 -18.38 14.90 4.12
N GLU A 489 -19.69 14.70 3.88
CA GLU A 489 -20.73 15.62 4.38
C GLU A 489 -20.88 15.61 5.91
N GLN A 490 -20.57 14.50 6.58
CA GLN A 490 -20.67 14.38 8.04
C GLN A 490 -19.58 15.15 8.82
N ASP A 491 -18.46 15.49 8.19
CA ASP A 491 -17.37 16.28 8.82
C ASP A 491 -17.63 17.80 8.73
N ILE A 492 -18.65 18.24 7.97
CA ILE A 492 -19.02 19.66 7.80
C ILE A 492 -20.20 20.06 8.73
N GLY A 493 -21.09 19.13 9.08
CA GLY A 493 -22.38 19.41 9.70
C GLY A 493 -22.40 19.84 11.19
N LYS A 494 -21.28 20.29 11.77
CA LYS A 494 -21.18 20.56 13.23
C LYS A 494 -21.06 22.02 13.66
N ASP A 495 -20.60 22.92 12.80
CA ASP A 495 -20.23 24.30 13.20
C ASP A 495 -21.41 25.28 13.34
N LEU A 496 -22.64 24.77 13.54
CA LEU A 496 -23.88 25.57 13.59
C LEU A 496 -24.80 25.29 14.80
N MET A 497 -24.36 24.52 15.81
CA MET A 497 -25.20 24.14 16.97
C MET A 497 -24.51 24.29 18.35
N ASP A 498 -23.53 25.19 18.50
CA ASP A 498 -22.97 25.58 19.81
C ASP A 498 -23.19 27.08 20.08
N GLY A 499 -24.43 27.43 20.45
CA GLY A 499 -24.92 28.81 20.54
C GLY A 499 -25.75 29.16 21.79
N ALA A 500 -25.73 28.32 22.83
CA ALA A 500 -26.52 28.54 24.05
C ALA A 500 -25.75 28.16 25.33
N LYS A 501 -25.41 29.16 26.16
CA LYS A 501 -24.93 28.95 27.54
C LYS A 501 -26.11 28.99 28.52
N LEU A 502 -26.13 28.06 29.47
CA LEU A 502 -26.73 28.12 30.82
C LEU A 502 -26.07 26.97 31.60
N ASP A 503 -25.10 27.20 32.48
CA ASP A 503 -25.15 27.84 33.82
C ASP A 503 -25.48 26.81 34.94
N ASP A 504 -24.76 26.90 36.06
CA ASP A 504 -24.61 25.82 37.05
C ASP A 504 -25.70 25.83 38.14
N THR A 505 -26.32 24.68 38.47
CA THR A 505 -26.61 24.36 39.89
C THR A 505 -26.91 22.89 40.21
N LYS A 506 -26.28 22.44 41.29
CA LYS A 506 -26.47 21.21 42.11
C LYS A 506 -27.90 20.62 42.17
N THR A 507 -28.03 19.28 42.19
CA THR A 507 -28.23 18.45 43.43
C THR A 507 -28.42 16.95 43.12
N ASP A 508 -28.11 16.08 44.09
CA ASP A 508 -28.31 14.63 43.99
C ASP A 508 -29.78 14.20 44.18
N LYS A 509 -30.26 13.19 43.41
CA LYS A 509 -30.90 11.93 43.91
C LYS A 509 -31.72 11.13 42.87
N ASP A 510 -32.04 9.89 43.27
CA ASP A 510 -33.11 8.99 42.79
C ASP A 510 -32.98 8.34 41.40
N GLU A 511 -31.98 7.46 41.27
CA GLU A 511 -31.96 6.35 40.29
C GLU A 511 -33.09 5.32 40.55
N SER A 512 -34.36 5.60 40.20
CA SER A 512 -35.41 4.56 40.14
C SER A 512 -36.73 4.95 39.43
N LYS A 513 -36.70 5.48 38.19
CA LYS A 513 -37.96 5.75 37.44
C LYS A 513 -37.94 5.88 35.91
N VAL A 514 -37.06 5.17 35.20
CA VAL A 514 -37.12 5.05 33.71
C VAL A 514 -37.12 3.60 33.20
N GLU A 515 -37.55 2.65 34.04
CA GLU A 515 -38.11 1.39 33.55
C GLU A 515 -39.64 1.46 33.54
N ASN A 516 -40.27 0.82 32.55
CA ASN A 516 -41.72 0.84 32.27
C ASN A 516 -42.29 2.10 31.60
N LEU A 517 -41.76 2.47 30.41
CA LEU A 517 -42.55 3.21 29.41
C LEU A 517 -42.26 2.85 27.93
N VAL A 518 -41.59 1.72 27.68
CA VAL A 518 -41.40 1.16 26.32
C VAL A 518 -41.83 -0.33 26.28
N LYS A 519 -43.10 -0.54 26.63
CA LYS A 519 -43.91 -1.67 26.19
C LYS A 519 -45.24 -1.09 25.72
N ASP A 520 -45.92 -1.81 24.83
CA ASP A 520 -47.20 -1.42 24.23
C ASP A 520 -47.18 -0.14 23.37
N ASN A 521 -46.41 -0.19 22.28
CA ASN A 521 -46.93 0.25 20.99
C ASN A 521 -46.24 -0.47 19.83
N GLY A 522 -47.01 -1.25 19.06
CA GLY A 522 -46.51 -2.01 17.92
C GLY A 522 -46.49 -1.17 16.64
N PHE A 523 -45.39 -0.48 16.36
CA PHE A 523 -45.13 0.09 15.04
C PHE A 523 -43.67 -0.14 14.61
N SER A 524 -43.48 -0.73 13.44
CA SER A 524 -42.16 -0.96 12.86
C SER A 524 -41.64 0.31 12.17
N GLN A 525 -40.82 1.08 12.88
CA GLN A 525 -39.93 2.07 12.25
C GLN A 525 -38.57 1.42 12.00
N GLY A 526 -38.05 1.58 10.77
CA GLY A 526 -36.75 1.05 10.38
C GLY A 526 -35.61 1.75 11.12
N ASN A 527 -34.54 1.01 11.42
CA ASN A 527 -33.35 1.56 12.06
C ASN A 527 -32.60 2.46 11.05
N PRO A 528 -32.38 3.78 11.30
CA PRO A 528 -31.79 4.72 10.32
C PRO A 528 -30.28 4.52 10.02
N TYR A 529 -29.75 3.32 10.26
CA TYR A 529 -28.32 3.04 10.34
C TYR A 529 -27.93 1.71 9.67
N GLU A 530 -28.63 1.29 8.61
CA GLU A 530 -28.36 -0.03 7.98
C GLU A 530 -27.96 0.03 6.48
N ASP A 531 -27.78 1.23 5.90
CA ASP A 531 -27.77 1.43 4.44
C ASP A 531 -26.44 1.20 3.67
N SER A 532 -25.41 0.59 4.27
CA SER A 532 -24.06 0.47 3.65
C SER A 532 -23.41 -0.91 3.81
N ILE A 533 -22.60 -1.34 2.84
CA ILE A 533 -21.84 -2.62 2.93
C ILE A 533 -20.70 -2.55 3.95
N THR A 534 -20.44 -3.68 4.60
CA THR A 534 -19.28 -3.80 5.49
C THR A 534 -17.96 -3.70 4.71
N ASN A 535 -16.93 -3.12 5.33
CA ASN A 535 -15.61 -3.02 4.70
C ASN A 535 -14.96 -4.39 4.40
N ALA A 536 -15.45 -5.49 4.99
CA ALA A 536 -15.07 -6.85 4.60
C ALA A 536 -15.63 -7.22 3.21
N THR A 537 -16.91 -6.95 2.97
CA THR A 537 -17.55 -7.05 1.65
C THR A 537 -16.83 -6.16 0.63
N LYS A 538 -16.55 -4.89 0.96
CA LYS A 538 -15.79 -3.97 0.08
C LYS A 538 -14.45 -4.55 -0.36
N ASN A 539 -13.62 -5.03 0.58
CA ASN A 539 -12.32 -5.61 0.25
C ASN A 539 -12.44 -6.83 -0.67
N ILE A 540 -13.45 -7.68 -0.47
CA ILE A 540 -13.71 -8.83 -1.35
C ILE A 540 -14.12 -8.37 -2.75
N LEU A 541 -15.03 -7.40 -2.86
CA LEU A 541 -15.45 -6.83 -4.15
C LEU A 541 -14.28 -6.18 -4.90
N THR A 542 -13.49 -5.33 -4.25
CA THR A 542 -12.29 -4.72 -4.84
C THR A 542 -11.27 -5.77 -5.28
N SER A 543 -11.00 -6.79 -4.46
CA SER A 543 -10.03 -7.83 -4.81
C SER A 543 -10.50 -8.71 -5.98
N ILE A 544 -11.81 -8.99 -6.06
CA ILE A 544 -12.41 -9.63 -7.24
C ILE A 544 -12.23 -8.75 -8.47
N ILE A 545 -12.57 -7.45 -8.41
CA ILE A 545 -12.43 -6.53 -9.55
C ILE A 545 -10.98 -6.46 -10.04
N THR A 546 -10.02 -6.23 -9.15
CA THR A 546 -8.59 -6.12 -9.50
C THR A 546 -8.08 -7.37 -10.23
N VAL A 547 -8.38 -8.57 -9.73
CA VAL A 547 -7.87 -9.82 -10.31
C VAL A 547 -8.71 -10.29 -11.50
N PHE A 548 -10.02 -10.01 -11.55
CA PHE A 548 -10.86 -10.41 -12.68
C PHE A 548 -10.67 -9.50 -13.89
N CYS A 549 -10.31 -8.22 -13.71
CA CYS A 549 -9.85 -7.38 -14.82
C CYS A 549 -8.65 -8.02 -15.54
N LEU A 550 -7.67 -8.58 -14.82
CA LEU A 550 -6.53 -9.28 -15.42
C LEU A 550 -6.89 -10.69 -15.94
N LEU A 551 -7.82 -11.41 -15.29
CA LEU A 551 -8.25 -12.75 -15.72
C LEU A 551 -9.06 -12.74 -17.04
N PHE A 552 -9.78 -11.66 -17.31
CA PHE A 552 -10.57 -11.48 -18.54
C PHE A 552 -9.86 -10.69 -19.63
N ASP A 553 -8.73 -10.04 -19.34
CA ASP A 553 -7.85 -9.41 -20.32
C ASP A 553 -7.18 -10.48 -21.19
N ASP A 554 -7.31 -10.38 -22.52
CA ASP A 554 -6.76 -11.38 -23.44
C ASP A 554 -5.22 -11.41 -23.44
N ASP A 555 -4.54 -10.34 -22.99
CA ASP A 555 -3.08 -10.32 -22.82
C ASP A 555 -2.61 -11.18 -21.62
N TYR A 556 -3.40 -11.27 -20.53
CA TYR A 556 -3.00 -11.91 -19.26
C TYR A 556 -3.78 -13.18 -18.89
N LYS A 557 -4.91 -13.45 -19.54
CA LYS A 557 -5.78 -14.63 -19.35
C LYS A 557 -5.10 -15.98 -19.57
N SER A 558 -3.99 -16.02 -20.29
CA SER A 558 -3.13 -17.20 -20.45
C SER A 558 -2.18 -17.41 -19.26
N ASP A 559 -1.85 -16.36 -18.51
CA ASP A 559 -0.92 -16.35 -17.37
C ASP A 559 -1.57 -16.77 -16.04
N TYR A 560 -2.89 -16.97 -16.03
CA TYR A 560 -3.61 -17.45 -14.85
C TYR A 560 -3.71 -18.98 -14.80
N GLN A 561 -3.48 -19.54 -13.62
CA GLN A 561 -3.96 -20.87 -13.25
C GLN A 561 -4.98 -20.74 -12.12
N VAL A 562 -6.10 -21.44 -12.21
CA VAL A 562 -7.13 -21.44 -11.17
C VAL A 562 -7.24 -22.83 -10.56
N SER A 563 -7.21 -22.91 -9.23
CA SER A 563 -7.36 -24.17 -8.48
C SER A 563 -8.50 -24.07 -7.48
N LEU A 564 -9.38 -25.07 -7.44
CA LEU A 564 -10.33 -25.26 -6.36
C LEU A 564 -9.79 -26.32 -5.40
N GLU A 565 -9.63 -25.91 -4.15
CA GLU A 565 -9.23 -26.78 -3.04
C GLU A 565 -10.41 -27.04 -2.11
N ARG A 566 -10.47 -28.27 -1.59
CA ARG A 566 -11.42 -28.69 -0.56
C ARG A 566 -10.62 -29.23 0.63
N ILE A 567 -10.64 -28.48 1.73
CA ILE A 567 -9.78 -28.71 2.91
C ILE A 567 -10.66 -29.05 4.11
N MET A 568 -10.33 -30.11 4.86
CA MET A 568 -10.96 -30.40 6.15
C MET A 568 -10.35 -29.53 7.26
N GLN A 569 -11.20 -28.84 8.03
CA GLN A 569 -10.77 -28.02 9.17
C GLN A 569 -11.53 -28.40 10.44
N MET A 570 -10.83 -28.47 11.58
CA MET A 570 -11.47 -28.56 12.89
C MET A 570 -11.96 -27.16 13.31
N LYS A 571 -13.27 -26.93 13.28
CA LYS A 571 -13.88 -25.69 13.79
C LYS A 571 -14.47 -25.97 15.18
N LYS A 572 -14.06 -25.16 16.17
CA LYS A 572 -14.70 -25.13 17.50
C LYS A 572 -16.01 -24.36 17.39
N PHE A 573 -17.08 -24.91 17.96
CA PHE A 573 -18.36 -24.23 18.06
C PHE A 573 -18.66 -23.88 19.51
N GLU A 574 -19.14 -22.66 19.74
CA GLU A 574 -19.69 -22.22 21.02
C GLU A 574 -21.20 -22.46 21.00
N HIS A 575 -21.73 -23.05 22.07
CA HIS A 575 -23.16 -23.31 22.20
C HIS A 575 -23.90 -22.04 22.57
N ALA A 576 -24.56 -21.43 21.58
CA ALA A 576 -25.59 -20.41 21.82
C ALA A 576 -26.91 -21.10 22.18
N ASP A 577 -27.07 -21.48 23.44
CA ASP A 577 -28.25 -22.21 23.92
C ASP A 577 -29.54 -21.42 23.69
N ARG A 578 -30.47 -22.03 22.96
CA ARG A 578 -31.84 -21.54 22.79
C ARG A 578 -32.74 -22.22 23.82
N ASN A 579 -33.56 -21.40 24.47
CA ASN A 579 -34.59 -21.77 25.45
C ASN A 579 -34.08 -22.34 26.79
N THR A 580 -33.88 -21.45 27.76
CA THR A 580 -34.39 -21.72 29.11
C THR A 580 -34.94 -20.44 29.73
N SER A 581 -36.27 -20.29 29.73
CA SER A 581 -36.97 -19.26 30.49
C SER A 581 -37.16 -19.76 31.92
N GLY A 582 -36.24 -19.43 32.84
CA GLY A 582 -36.30 -19.87 34.23
C GLY A 582 -35.36 -19.09 35.14
N ILE A 583 -35.79 -18.88 36.39
CA ILE A 583 -34.98 -18.30 37.47
C ILE A 583 -34.25 -19.44 38.21
N ALA A 584 -33.09 -19.12 38.77
CA ALA A 584 -32.13 -20.01 39.46
C ALA A 584 -31.23 -20.85 38.52
N GLY A 585 -29.95 -20.99 38.90
CA GLY A 585 -28.91 -21.63 38.09
C GLY A 585 -27.45 -21.26 38.45
N TRP A 586 -27.23 -20.36 39.40
CA TRP A 586 -25.89 -19.98 39.86
C TRP A 586 -25.31 -21.07 40.80
N LEU A 587 -24.79 -22.17 40.25
CA LEU A 587 -23.88 -23.15 40.89
C LEU A 587 -23.56 -24.35 39.95
N ASN A 588 -22.46 -24.28 39.18
CA ASN A 588 -21.46 -25.37 39.02
C ASN A 588 -20.43 -25.03 37.93
N SER A 589 -19.15 -24.97 38.32
CA SER A 589 -18.02 -24.78 37.41
C SER A 589 -17.33 -26.10 37.09
N SER A 590 -17.83 -26.86 36.11
CA SER A 590 -17.14 -28.04 35.59
C SER A 590 -17.57 -28.39 34.16
N GLN A 591 -16.59 -28.50 33.25
CA GLN A 591 -16.70 -29.14 31.93
C GLN A 591 -17.79 -28.59 30.99
N GLN A 592 -17.63 -27.35 30.49
CA GLN A 592 -18.13 -27.03 29.16
C GLN A 592 -17.27 -27.73 28.10
N SER A 593 -17.78 -28.80 27.52
CA SER A 593 -17.14 -29.52 26.42
C SER A 593 -17.25 -28.72 25.11
N SER A 594 -16.19 -28.02 24.71
CA SER A 594 -16.16 -27.33 23.41
C SER A 594 -16.13 -28.37 22.28
N GLU A 595 -17.27 -28.62 21.63
CA GLU A 595 -17.36 -29.64 20.60
C GLU A 595 -16.68 -29.15 19.30
N SER A 596 -15.52 -29.73 18.99
CA SER A 596 -14.78 -29.47 17.76
C SER A 596 -15.30 -30.38 16.65
N ARG A 597 -15.95 -29.81 15.64
CA ARG A 597 -16.47 -30.55 14.49
C ARG A 597 -15.58 -30.36 13.26
N THR A 598 -15.39 -31.42 12.48
CA THR A 598 -14.75 -31.35 11.17
C THR A 598 -15.69 -30.67 10.18
N VAL A 599 -15.21 -29.60 9.54
CA VAL A 599 -15.95 -28.83 8.54
C VAL A 599 -15.11 -28.78 7.27
N TRP A 600 -15.63 -29.35 6.19
CA TRP A 600 -15.07 -29.17 4.85
C TRP A 600 -15.26 -27.72 4.42
N THR A 601 -14.18 -27.09 3.99
CA THR A 601 -14.16 -25.70 3.52
C THR A 601 -13.59 -25.68 2.10
N ASN A 602 -14.38 -25.15 1.15
CA ASN A 602 -13.95 -24.94 -0.23
C ASN A 602 -13.20 -23.61 -0.35
N THR A 603 -12.16 -23.56 -1.17
CA THR A 603 -11.36 -22.36 -1.43
C THR A 603 -10.87 -22.33 -2.87
N VAL A 604 -11.16 -21.25 -3.59
CA VAL A 604 -10.61 -21.01 -4.93
C VAL A 604 -9.36 -20.16 -4.80
N ASN A 605 -8.27 -20.57 -5.44
CA ASN A 605 -7.10 -19.73 -5.68
C ASN A 605 -7.03 -19.39 -7.18
N PHE A 606 -7.03 -18.10 -7.51
CA PHE A 606 -6.65 -17.57 -8.82
C PHE A 606 -5.18 -17.15 -8.70
N LEU A 607 -4.29 -17.86 -9.39
CA LEU A 607 -2.85 -17.68 -9.30
C LEU A 607 -2.35 -17.02 -10.59
N CYS A 608 -1.91 -15.77 -10.50
CA CYS A 608 -1.21 -15.11 -11.59
C CYS A 608 0.25 -15.56 -11.61
N LEU A 609 0.72 -16.04 -12.77
CA LEU A 609 2.08 -16.58 -12.92
C LEU A 609 3.07 -15.52 -13.44
N ASN A 610 2.56 -14.46 -14.08
CA ASN A 610 3.33 -13.38 -14.67
C ASN A 610 3.36 -12.12 -13.76
N PRO A 611 4.51 -11.72 -13.21
CA PRO A 611 4.59 -10.52 -12.38
C PRO A 611 4.51 -9.20 -13.17
N ALA A 612 4.72 -9.21 -14.49
CA ALA A 612 4.63 -8.01 -15.33
C ALA A 612 3.24 -7.35 -15.28
N ALA A 613 2.18 -8.15 -15.12
CA ALA A 613 0.78 -7.69 -15.07
C ALA A 613 0.53 -6.58 -14.03
N VAL A 614 1.24 -6.60 -12.89
CA VAL A 614 1.19 -5.53 -11.88
C VAL A 614 2.33 -4.54 -12.07
N PHE A 615 3.53 -5.02 -12.41
CA PHE A 615 4.72 -4.17 -12.43
C PHE A 615 4.70 -3.14 -13.57
N HIS A 616 4.10 -3.46 -14.72
CA HIS A 616 3.98 -2.56 -15.87
C HIS A 616 3.23 -1.25 -15.53
N GLU A 617 2.14 -1.34 -14.75
CA GLU A 617 1.36 -0.17 -14.30
C GLU A 617 2.21 0.79 -13.43
N LEU A 618 3.13 0.25 -12.63
CA LEU A 618 4.07 1.04 -11.84
C LEU A 618 5.08 1.75 -12.74
N THR A 619 5.65 1.03 -13.72
CA THR A 619 6.67 1.58 -14.64
C THR A 619 6.15 2.68 -15.57
N SER A 620 4.85 2.67 -15.89
CA SER A 620 4.19 3.70 -16.70
C SER A 620 3.69 4.90 -15.88
N THR A 621 3.49 4.72 -14.56
CA THR A 621 3.01 5.78 -13.65
C THR A 621 4.16 6.56 -13.01
N ALA A 622 5.21 5.88 -12.53
CA ALA A 622 6.33 6.51 -11.83
C ALA A 622 7.25 7.30 -12.76
N ARG A 623 7.98 8.29 -12.23
CA ARG A 623 9.03 9.01 -12.98
C ARG A 623 10.26 8.13 -13.21
N CYS A 624 10.59 7.31 -12.22
CA CYS A 624 11.78 6.45 -12.21
C CYS A 624 11.60 5.40 -11.11
N ILE A 625 11.74 4.13 -11.46
CA ILE A 625 11.86 3.01 -10.52
C ILE A 625 13.32 2.57 -10.46
N ILE A 626 13.89 2.55 -9.26
CA ILE A 626 15.27 2.14 -8.97
C ILE A 626 15.20 0.85 -8.13
N LEU A 627 15.37 -0.30 -8.77
CA LEU A 627 15.41 -1.60 -8.10
C LEU A 627 16.85 -1.95 -7.70
N THR A 628 17.05 -2.29 -6.43
CA THR A 628 18.37 -2.63 -5.89
C THR A 628 18.31 -3.84 -4.96
N SER A 629 19.38 -4.64 -4.92
CA SER A 629 19.51 -5.81 -4.04
C SER A 629 20.97 -6.29 -4.05
N GLY A 630 21.33 -7.16 -3.11
CA GLY A 630 22.63 -7.85 -3.10
C GLY A 630 22.74 -9.08 -4.01
N THR A 631 21.62 -9.52 -4.61
CA THR A 631 21.48 -10.77 -5.36
C THR A 631 20.44 -10.61 -6.48
N LEU A 632 20.76 -9.82 -7.52
CA LEU A 632 19.92 -9.61 -8.71
C LEU A 632 20.44 -10.33 -9.96
N SER A 633 21.69 -10.82 -9.94
CA SER A 633 22.25 -11.59 -11.04
C SER A 633 21.57 -12.96 -11.18
N PRO A 634 21.21 -13.42 -12.40
CA PRO A 634 21.46 -12.78 -13.70
C PRO A 634 20.40 -11.72 -14.07
N MET A 635 20.83 -10.47 -14.24
CA MET A 635 19.95 -9.32 -14.49
C MET A 635 18.94 -9.54 -15.62
N ASN A 636 19.36 -10.12 -16.74
CA ASN A 636 18.51 -10.28 -17.93
C ASN A 636 17.28 -11.17 -17.66
N SER A 637 17.39 -12.16 -16.77
CA SER A 637 16.25 -13.00 -16.37
C SER A 637 15.24 -12.18 -15.57
N PHE A 638 15.72 -11.37 -14.63
CA PHE A 638 14.89 -10.53 -13.76
C PHE A 638 14.15 -9.43 -14.55
N GLN A 639 14.81 -8.80 -15.54
CA GLN A 639 14.14 -7.86 -16.45
C GLN A 639 13.05 -8.54 -17.29
N SER A 640 13.31 -9.76 -17.76
CA SER A 640 12.36 -10.53 -18.55
C SER A 640 11.13 -10.97 -17.73
N GLU A 641 11.30 -11.42 -16.48
CA GLU A 641 10.15 -11.81 -15.64
C GLU A 641 9.28 -10.61 -15.25
N LEU A 642 9.87 -9.43 -15.01
CA LEU A 642 9.11 -8.20 -14.76
C LEU A 642 8.53 -7.55 -16.04
N GLY A 643 8.73 -8.14 -17.22
CA GLY A 643 8.26 -7.63 -18.50
C GLY A 643 8.73 -6.20 -18.81
N SER A 644 9.85 -5.77 -18.22
CA SER A 644 10.21 -4.36 -18.10
C SER A 644 11.69 -4.13 -18.35
N GLN A 645 12.00 -3.18 -19.23
CA GLN A 645 13.38 -2.80 -19.54
C GLN A 645 13.93 -1.80 -18.50
N PHE A 646 15.19 -1.98 -18.13
CA PHE A 646 15.92 -1.08 -17.24
C PHE A 646 17.16 -0.53 -18.00
N PRO A 647 17.05 0.61 -18.70
CA PRO A 647 18.14 1.16 -19.52
C PRO A 647 19.41 1.52 -18.75
N ILE A 648 19.34 1.59 -17.42
CA ILE A 648 20.45 1.94 -16.53
C ILE A 648 20.73 0.77 -15.59
N THR A 649 21.61 -0.14 -16.01
CA THR A 649 22.09 -1.27 -15.19
C THR A 649 23.39 -0.95 -14.43
N LEU A 650 23.66 -1.66 -13.35
CA LEU A 650 24.97 -1.70 -12.67
C LEU A 650 25.13 -3.05 -11.95
N GLU A 651 26.16 -3.81 -12.30
CA GLU A 651 26.70 -4.89 -11.46
C GLU A 651 27.96 -4.35 -10.78
N ALA A 652 27.91 -4.10 -9.46
CA ALA A 652 29.02 -3.45 -8.75
C ALA A 652 30.03 -4.46 -8.21
N ASN A 653 31.32 -4.26 -8.52
CA ASN A 653 32.43 -5.09 -8.07
C ASN A 653 32.46 -5.27 -6.53
N HIS A 654 32.89 -6.46 -6.11
CA HIS A 654 32.92 -6.83 -4.70
C HIS A 654 33.95 -6.02 -3.89
N VAL A 655 33.58 -5.59 -2.67
CA VAL A 655 34.45 -4.76 -1.80
C VAL A 655 35.42 -5.62 -0.98
N ILE A 656 35.00 -6.84 -0.59
CA ILE A 656 35.87 -7.84 0.06
C ILE A 656 36.92 -8.33 -0.94
N LYS A 657 38.19 -8.38 -0.50
CA LYS A 657 39.33 -8.90 -1.28
C LYS A 657 39.40 -10.44 -1.26
N PRO A 658 40.06 -11.10 -2.23
CA PRO A 658 40.18 -12.56 -2.27
C PRO A 658 40.85 -13.22 -1.06
N ASP A 659 41.67 -12.49 -0.29
CA ASP A 659 42.29 -12.99 0.95
C ASP A 659 41.34 -13.04 2.16
N GLN A 660 40.19 -12.38 2.08
CA GLN A 660 39.27 -12.19 3.21
C GLN A 660 38.07 -13.17 3.20
N CYS A 661 37.79 -13.81 2.06
CA CYS A 661 36.69 -14.77 1.92
C CYS A 661 37.14 -15.97 1.05
N TRP A 662 36.88 -17.19 1.53
CA TRP A 662 37.20 -18.43 0.83
C TRP A 662 35.93 -19.25 0.64
N VAL A 663 35.71 -19.72 -0.59
CA VAL A 663 34.53 -20.48 -1.01
C VAL A 663 34.99 -21.72 -1.77
N THR A 664 34.44 -22.88 -1.45
CA THR A 664 34.64 -24.14 -2.16
C THR A 664 33.37 -24.99 -2.11
N SER A 665 33.18 -25.88 -3.08
CA SER A 665 32.30 -27.03 -2.92
C SER A 665 33.02 -28.18 -2.20
N VAL A 666 32.25 -29.09 -1.59
CA VAL A 666 32.74 -30.32 -0.97
C VAL A 666 31.88 -31.47 -1.50
N ASN A 667 32.38 -32.19 -2.49
CA ASN A 667 31.58 -33.18 -3.23
C ASN A 667 31.58 -34.57 -2.57
N GLY A 668 32.55 -34.87 -1.71
CA GLY A 668 32.65 -36.13 -0.99
C GLY A 668 33.21 -35.92 0.41
N GLY A 669 32.79 -36.75 1.36
CA GLY A 669 33.17 -36.60 2.77
C GLY A 669 34.41 -37.40 3.20
N PRO A 670 34.66 -37.50 4.52
CA PRO A 670 35.88 -38.12 5.06
C PRO A 670 36.08 -39.60 4.72
N ASN A 671 35.00 -40.36 4.51
CA ASN A 671 35.04 -41.76 4.11
C ASN A 671 34.93 -41.93 2.57
N ARG A 672 34.99 -40.82 1.81
CA ARG A 672 34.79 -40.74 0.35
C ARG A 672 33.38 -41.12 -0.10
N VAL A 673 32.36 -40.97 0.76
CA VAL A 673 30.95 -41.07 0.33
C VAL A 673 30.58 -39.80 -0.43
N ASP A 674 29.91 -39.95 -1.58
CA ASP A 674 29.40 -38.86 -2.41
C ASP A 674 28.31 -38.07 -1.66
N LEU A 675 28.48 -36.75 -1.57
CA LEU A 675 27.58 -35.82 -0.85
C LEU A 675 26.48 -35.25 -1.76
N ASN A 676 26.08 -36.03 -2.77
CA ASN A 676 24.97 -35.73 -3.66
C ASN A 676 23.63 -35.64 -2.89
N CYS A 677 23.15 -34.42 -2.70
CA CYS A 677 21.97 -34.07 -1.91
C CYS A 677 20.61 -34.36 -2.59
N GLN A 678 20.55 -35.26 -3.58
CA GLN A 678 19.29 -35.69 -4.19
C GLN A 678 18.39 -36.44 -3.19
N TYR A 679 17.06 -36.30 -3.34
CA TYR A 679 16.07 -36.87 -2.41
C TYR A 679 16.29 -38.37 -2.10
N GLN A 680 16.60 -39.16 -3.13
CA GLN A 680 16.90 -40.60 -2.98
C GLN A 680 18.12 -40.84 -2.07
N ASN A 681 19.19 -40.09 -2.27
CA ASN A 681 20.45 -40.23 -1.54
C ASN A 681 20.36 -39.68 -0.10
N THR A 682 19.64 -38.58 0.13
CA THR A 682 19.44 -38.02 1.48
C THR A 682 18.72 -38.97 2.45
N GLY A 683 17.97 -39.94 1.92
CA GLY A 683 17.36 -41.01 2.70
C GLY A 683 18.35 -42.07 3.20
N THR A 684 19.55 -42.16 2.62
CA THR A 684 20.55 -43.17 2.98
C THR A 684 21.31 -42.82 4.25
N TYR A 685 21.61 -43.83 5.07
CA TYR A 685 22.43 -43.63 6.27
C TYR A 685 23.87 -43.19 5.96
N GLY A 686 24.43 -43.63 4.83
CA GLY A 686 25.77 -43.22 4.39
C GLY A 686 25.88 -41.71 4.20
N PHE A 687 24.95 -41.10 3.44
CA PHE A 687 24.89 -39.64 3.30
C PHE A 687 24.71 -38.93 4.65
N GLN A 688 23.81 -39.44 5.50
CA GLN A 688 23.48 -38.80 6.77
C GLN A 688 24.65 -38.80 7.76
N ASP A 689 25.35 -39.92 7.90
CA ASP A 689 26.52 -40.03 8.78
C ASP A 689 27.71 -39.22 8.23
N GLU A 690 27.95 -39.28 6.91
CA GLU A 690 29.03 -38.55 6.26
C GLU A 690 28.86 -37.03 6.39
N MET A 691 27.64 -36.51 6.21
CA MET A 691 27.31 -35.09 6.44
C MET A 691 27.60 -34.67 7.89
N GLY A 692 27.33 -35.55 8.87
CA GLY A 692 27.67 -35.32 10.28
C GLY A 692 29.17 -35.26 10.53
N LEU A 693 29.96 -36.09 9.84
CA LEU A 693 31.43 -36.08 9.91
C LEU A 693 32.05 -34.85 9.24
N VAL A 694 31.53 -34.39 8.10
CA VAL A 694 31.93 -33.11 7.49
C VAL A 694 31.68 -31.96 8.47
N LEU A 695 30.47 -31.90 9.04
CA LEU A 695 30.09 -30.83 9.97
C LEU A 695 30.93 -30.86 11.26
N LYS A 696 31.32 -32.06 11.74
CA LYS A 696 32.27 -32.23 12.85
C LYS A 696 33.65 -31.65 12.50
N ASN A 697 34.23 -32.03 11.37
CA ASN A 697 35.55 -31.54 10.95
C ASN A 697 35.58 -30.01 10.79
N VAL A 698 34.50 -29.43 10.23
CA VAL A 698 34.33 -27.96 10.17
C VAL A 698 34.25 -27.35 11.57
N CYS A 699 33.49 -27.96 12.50
CA CYS A 699 33.36 -27.44 13.87
C CYS A 699 34.63 -27.59 14.72
N GLU A 700 35.47 -28.58 14.44
CA GLU A 700 36.76 -28.77 15.11
C GLU A 700 37.85 -27.83 14.55
N THR A 701 37.76 -27.47 13.26
CA THR A 701 38.72 -26.55 12.60
C THR A 701 38.38 -25.07 12.82
N VAL A 702 37.10 -24.70 12.70
CA VAL A 702 36.67 -23.28 12.67
C VAL A 702 36.32 -22.80 14.08
N PRO A 703 36.97 -21.75 14.63
CA PRO A 703 36.64 -21.19 15.94
C PRO A 703 35.32 -20.40 15.92
N TYR A 704 34.74 -20.16 17.10
CA TYR A 704 33.57 -19.30 17.28
C TYR A 704 32.30 -19.83 16.58
N GLY A 705 31.49 -18.95 16.00
CA GLY A 705 30.21 -19.29 15.36
C GLY A 705 30.37 -20.00 14.02
N VAL A 706 29.65 -21.10 13.82
CA VAL A 706 29.44 -21.77 12.54
C VAL A 706 27.94 -21.83 12.26
N LEU A 707 27.55 -21.59 11.01
CA LEU A 707 26.18 -21.76 10.52
C LEU A 707 26.12 -22.93 9.54
N CYS A 708 25.01 -23.67 9.54
CA CYS A 708 24.75 -24.76 8.60
C CYS A 708 23.30 -24.66 8.10
N PHE A 709 23.11 -24.37 6.81
CA PHE A 709 21.79 -24.23 6.20
C PHE A 709 21.36 -25.54 5.52
N MET A 710 20.15 -25.97 5.83
CA MET A 710 19.55 -27.23 5.39
C MET A 710 18.40 -27.02 4.39
N PRO A 711 18.23 -27.90 3.38
CA PRO A 711 17.13 -27.86 2.41
C PRO A 711 15.71 -27.85 3.01
N SER A 712 15.49 -28.45 4.18
CA SER A 712 14.19 -28.45 4.86
C SER A 712 14.29 -28.87 6.32
N TYR A 713 13.30 -28.48 7.13
CA TYR A 713 13.09 -29.00 8.48
C TYR A 713 13.02 -30.54 8.51
N VAL A 714 12.39 -31.16 7.51
CA VAL A 714 12.25 -32.64 7.44
C VAL A 714 13.61 -33.34 7.27
N LEU A 715 14.54 -32.74 6.53
CA LEU A 715 15.90 -33.29 6.42
C LEU A 715 16.73 -32.99 7.69
N MET A 716 16.58 -31.81 8.27
CA MET A 716 17.22 -31.46 9.55
C MET A 716 16.82 -32.45 10.65
N ASP A 717 15.52 -32.70 10.84
CA ASP A 717 14.99 -33.59 11.88
C ASP A 717 15.50 -35.04 11.68
N LYS A 718 15.57 -35.53 10.43
CA LYS A 718 16.14 -36.85 10.09
C LYS A 718 17.64 -36.93 10.42
N LEU A 719 18.42 -35.92 10.04
CA LEU A 719 19.86 -35.87 10.32
C LEU A 719 20.12 -35.85 11.84
N PHE A 720 19.39 -35.04 12.60
CA PHE A 720 19.53 -35.00 14.06
C PHE A 720 19.14 -36.32 14.74
N ALA A 721 18.09 -36.98 14.29
CA ALA A 721 17.72 -38.31 14.78
C ALA A 721 18.82 -39.35 14.51
N ARG A 722 19.40 -39.35 13.29
CA ARG A 722 20.52 -40.24 12.93
C ARG A 722 21.75 -39.95 13.77
N TRP A 723 22.18 -38.69 13.87
CA TRP A 723 23.36 -38.27 14.64
C TRP A 723 23.22 -38.48 16.15
N GLN A 724 21.99 -38.52 16.68
CA GLN A 724 21.73 -38.91 18.06
C GLN A 724 21.94 -40.42 18.27
N ILE A 725 21.53 -41.26 17.31
CA ILE A 725 21.72 -42.72 17.34
C ILE A 725 23.20 -43.09 17.16
N THR A 726 23.91 -42.47 16.21
CA THR A 726 25.33 -42.76 15.93
C THR A 726 26.31 -42.04 16.86
N GLY A 727 25.81 -41.23 17.80
CA GLY A 727 26.62 -40.48 18.75
C GLY A 727 27.33 -39.24 18.18
N LEU A 728 27.29 -39.01 16.86
CA LEU A 728 27.86 -37.81 16.21
C LEU A 728 27.37 -36.50 16.82
N LEU A 729 26.11 -36.44 17.28
CA LEU A 729 25.53 -35.27 17.95
C LEU A 729 26.16 -35.02 19.34
N LYS A 730 26.61 -36.07 20.04
CA LYS A 730 27.34 -35.96 21.32
C LYS A 730 28.76 -35.43 21.08
N ASP A 731 29.39 -35.86 20.00
CA ASP A 731 30.69 -35.35 19.55
C ASP A 731 30.62 -33.87 19.15
N LEU A 732 29.65 -33.47 18.32
CA LEU A 732 29.41 -32.07 17.97
C LEU A 732 29.19 -31.20 19.22
N LYS A 733 28.38 -31.69 20.18
CA LYS A 733 28.09 -31.01 21.46
C LYS A 733 29.30 -30.94 22.42
N ARG A 734 30.35 -31.73 22.20
CA ARG A 734 31.63 -31.60 22.94
C ARG A 734 32.48 -30.43 22.40
N THR A 735 32.38 -30.14 21.11
CA THR A 735 33.20 -29.13 20.43
C THR A 735 32.52 -27.76 20.35
N LYS A 736 31.20 -27.70 20.16
CA LYS A 736 30.41 -26.46 20.08
C LYS A 736 29.03 -26.59 20.75
N ALA A 737 28.47 -25.48 21.20
CA ALA A 737 27.06 -25.42 21.58
C ALA A 737 26.19 -25.56 20.32
N VAL A 738 25.53 -26.72 20.13
CA VAL A 738 24.68 -27.00 18.97
C VAL A 738 23.25 -26.51 19.20
N MET A 739 22.73 -25.71 18.27
CA MET A 739 21.39 -25.12 18.27
C MET A 739 20.71 -25.33 16.91
N CYS A 740 19.38 -25.41 16.90
CA CYS A 740 18.60 -25.71 15.70
C CYS A 740 17.43 -24.74 15.56
N GLU A 741 17.07 -24.34 14.34
CA GLU A 741 16.00 -23.38 14.11
C GLU A 741 14.62 -23.93 14.55
N PRO A 742 13.89 -23.22 15.44
CA PRO A 742 12.57 -23.66 15.87
C PRO A 742 11.52 -23.38 14.80
N ARG A 743 10.64 -24.35 14.55
CA ARG A 743 9.51 -24.20 13.61
C ARG A 743 8.53 -23.08 14.01
N ARG A 744 8.54 -22.64 15.27
CA ARG A 744 7.76 -21.51 15.80
C ARG A 744 8.70 -20.34 16.14
N GLY A 745 8.24 -19.11 15.91
CA GLY A 745 9.08 -17.91 16.09
C GLY A 745 9.22 -17.42 17.53
N ASP A 746 8.28 -17.81 18.40
CA ASP A 746 8.24 -17.48 19.84
C ASP A 746 9.51 -17.90 20.60
N GLN A 747 10.22 -18.93 20.14
CA GLN A 747 11.45 -19.43 20.76
C GLN A 747 12.75 -18.88 20.14
N LEU A 748 12.67 -18.07 19.07
CA LEU A 748 13.84 -17.72 18.26
C LEU A 748 14.76 -16.71 18.95
N GLU A 749 14.23 -15.60 19.49
CA GLU A 749 15.04 -14.53 20.11
C GLU A 749 15.78 -15.05 21.35
N ASP A 750 15.11 -15.90 22.11
CA ASP A 750 15.62 -16.64 23.26
C ASP A 750 16.79 -17.58 22.89
N LEU A 751 16.72 -18.19 21.70
CA LEU A 751 17.75 -19.08 21.16
C LEU A 751 18.94 -18.31 20.56
N MET A 752 18.68 -17.22 19.84
CA MET A 752 19.73 -16.32 19.33
C MET A 752 20.52 -15.68 20.48
N THR A 753 19.85 -15.30 21.57
CA THR A 753 20.51 -14.82 22.80
C THR A 753 21.47 -15.87 23.37
N LYS A 754 21.07 -17.14 23.40
CA LYS A 754 21.92 -18.27 23.82
C LYS A 754 23.09 -18.49 22.84
N TYR A 755 22.87 -18.35 21.54
CA TYR A 755 23.92 -18.46 20.51
C TYR A 755 25.01 -17.40 20.67
N TYR A 756 24.64 -16.12 20.69
CA TYR A 756 25.57 -15.02 20.87
C TYR A 756 26.32 -15.10 22.22
N ALA A 757 25.66 -15.54 23.29
CA ALA A 757 26.32 -15.79 24.57
C ALA A 757 27.39 -16.90 24.48
N ALA A 758 27.14 -17.98 23.74
CA ALA A 758 28.11 -19.06 23.55
C ALA A 758 29.31 -18.62 22.67
N VAL A 759 29.07 -17.87 21.60
CA VAL A 759 30.14 -17.26 20.77
C VAL A 759 30.99 -16.28 21.59
N LYS A 760 30.35 -15.39 22.36
CA LYS A 760 31.04 -14.38 23.18
C LYS A 760 31.89 -15.00 24.29
N ARG A 761 31.42 -16.10 24.91
CA ARG A 761 32.22 -16.89 25.88
C ARG A 761 33.47 -17.50 25.26
N ALA A 762 33.36 -18.06 24.04
CA ALA A 762 34.53 -18.61 23.34
C ALA A 762 35.51 -17.53 22.86
N SER A 763 35.01 -16.31 22.56
CA SER A 763 35.83 -15.15 22.15
C SER A 763 36.57 -14.47 23.31
N ALA A 764 36.20 -14.73 24.57
CA ALA A 764 36.79 -14.08 25.74
C ALA A 764 38.23 -14.57 26.01
N PRO A 765 39.12 -13.72 26.57
CA PRO A 765 40.44 -14.15 27.03
C PRO A 765 40.37 -15.34 28.00
N GLY A 766 41.00 -16.46 27.63
CA GLY A 766 40.94 -17.71 28.40
C GLY A 766 39.68 -18.56 28.19
N GLY A 767 38.74 -18.18 27.32
CA GLY A 767 37.46 -18.87 27.09
C GLY A 767 37.57 -20.36 26.75
N ARG A 768 38.68 -20.79 26.14
CA ARG A 768 38.99 -22.22 25.88
C ARG A 768 39.02 -23.11 27.14
N ARG A 769 39.11 -22.54 28.35
CA ARG A 769 39.00 -23.30 29.61
C ARG A 769 37.62 -23.94 29.82
N GLY A 770 36.58 -23.50 29.09
CA GLY A 770 35.24 -24.08 29.11
C GLY A 770 35.01 -25.26 28.16
N GLY A 771 36.04 -25.77 27.47
CA GLY A 771 35.96 -26.89 26.52
C GLY A 771 35.33 -26.56 25.16
N LEU A 772 34.25 -25.77 25.13
CA LEU A 772 33.56 -25.38 23.91
C LEU A 772 34.34 -24.31 23.11
N THR A 773 34.46 -24.51 21.80
CA THR A 773 35.14 -23.61 20.86
C THR A 773 34.26 -22.48 20.33
N GLY A 774 32.96 -22.50 20.63
CA GLY A 774 31.94 -21.61 20.08
C GLY A 774 30.59 -22.30 19.95
N ALA A 775 29.83 -21.94 18.91
CA ALA A 775 28.46 -22.42 18.71
C ALA A 775 28.22 -22.84 17.24
N LEU A 776 27.40 -23.88 17.04
CA LEU A 776 26.92 -24.34 15.74
C LEU A 776 25.42 -24.05 15.68
N PHE A 777 24.99 -23.27 14.70
CA PHE A 777 23.57 -23.11 14.40
C PHE A 777 23.20 -23.89 13.15
N VAL A 778 22.20 -24.77 13.24
CA VAL A 778 21.58 -25.42 12.08
C VAL A 778 20.25 -24.74 11.77
N ALA A 779 20.15 -24.17 10.58
CA ALA A 779 19.01 -23.39 10.11
C ALA A 779 18.48 -23.96 8.77
N VAL A 780 17.35 -23.45 8.30
CA VAL A 780 16.71 -23.88 7.05
C VAL A 780 16.70 -22.71 6.05
N TYR A 781 16.91 -22.96 4.76
CA TYR A 781 16.75 -21.91 3.74
C TYR A 781 15.30 -21.44 3.68
N ARG A 782 15.08 -20.13 3.48
CA ARG A 782 13.76 -19.48 3.64
C ARG A 782 13.18 -19.65 5.05
N GLY A 783 14.02 -20.03 6.02
CA GLY A 783 13.78 -19.93 7.45
C GLY A 783 14.04 -18.51 7.97
N LYS A 784 13.58 -18.24 9.19
CA LYS A 784 13.64 -16.94 9.87
C LYS A 784 15.05 -16.49 10.22
N ILE A 785 16.02 -17.40 10.10
CA ILE A 785 17.45 -17.11 10.30
C ILE A 785 18.15 -16.79 8.97
N SER A 786 17.60 -17.26 7.84
CA SER A 786 18.08 -16.89 6.51
C SER A 786 17.56 -15.54 6.02
N GLU A 787 16.64 -14.90 6.76
CA GLU A 787 16.02 -13.62 6.39
C GLU A 787 16.13 -12.60 7.53
N GLY A 788 16.84 -11.50 7.32
CA GLY A 788 16.83 -10.34 8.23
C GLY A 788 17.67 -10.47 9.52
N LEU A 789 18.65 -11.38 9.59
CA LEU A 789 19.64 -11.45 10.66
C LEU A 789 21.08 -11.38 10.11
N ASP A 790 21.82 -10.34 10.50
CA ASP A 790 23.23 -10.16 10.14
C ASP A 790 24.17 -10.81 11.16
N PHE A 791 25.15 -11.59 10.68
CA PHE A 791 26.15 -12.28 11.51
C PHE A 791 27.54 -11.66 11.35
N SER A 792 27.88 -10.71 12.23
CA SER A 792 29.18 -10.01 12.21
C SER A 792 30.35 -10.80 12.81
N ASP A 793 31.55 -10.59 12.27
CA ASP A 793 32.85 -11.02 12.81
C ASP A 793 32.94 -12.48 13.30
N ASN A 794 32.88 -12.70 14.61
CA ASN A 794 32.99 -14.03 15.24
C ASN A 794 31.64 -14.79 15.29
N ASN A 795 30.54 -14.12 14.98
CA ASN A 795 29.19 -14.72 15.01
C ASN A 795 28.97 -15.70 13.85
N ALA A 796 29.68 -15.57 12.73
CA ALA A 796 29.76 -16.59 11.69
C ALA A 796 31.15 -16.59 11.02
N ARG A 797 32.02 -17.53 11.42
CA ARG A 797 33.35 -17.75 10.81
C ARG A 797 33.34 -18.77 9.67
N ALA A 798 32.29 -19.58 9.56
CA ALA A 798 32.02 -20.42 8.39
C ALA A 798 30.51 -20.63 8.22
N VAL A 799 30.08 -20.75 6.98
CA VAL A 799 28.70 -21.07 6.58
C VAL A 799 28.73 -22.32 5.71
N VAL A 800 28.07 -23.38 6.16
CA VAL A 800 27.94 -24.65 5.44
C VAL A 800 26.59 -24.67 4.74
N ALA A 801 26.59 -24.50 3.42
CA ALA A 801 25.38 -24.57 2.60
C ALA A 801 25.17 -26.01 2.08
N VAL A 802 24.26 -26.77 2.68
CA VAL A 802 23.90 -28.12 2.18
C VAL A 802 22.95 -27.93 0.98
N SER A 803 23.34 -28.43 -0.19
CA SER A 803 22.65 -28.12 -1.45
C SER A 803 21.19 -28.60 -1.48
N ALA A 804 20.29 -27.76 -1.99
CA ALA A 804 18.87 -28.05 -2.15
C ALA A 804 18.51 -28.22 -3.64
N LEU A 805 18.48 -29.46 -4.14
CA LEU A 805 17.96 -29.75 -5.48
C LEU A 805 16.42 -29.86 -5.45
N CYS A 806 15.79 -28.77 -5.89
CA CYS A 806 14.35 -28.51 -5.92
C CYS A 806 13.67 -28.36 -4.54
N GLU A 807 12.84 -27.32 -4.41
CA GLU A 807 11.66 -27.35 -3.54
C GLU A 807 10.78 -28.55 -3.92
N LEU A 808 9.90 -29.00 -3.01
CA LEU A 808 9.11 -30.20 -3.25
C LEU A 808 8.31 -30.10 -4.56
N ARG A 809 8.66 -30.95 -5.54
CA ARG A 809 7.91 -31.22 -6.78
C ARG A 809 6.53 -31.87 -6.55
N LYS A 810 5.97 -31.68 -5.35
CA LYS A 810 4.60 -32.00 -4.92
C LYS A 810 3.74 -30.75 -4.71
N SER A 811 4.35 -29.56 -4.55
CA SER A 811 3.58 -28.32 -4.42
C SER A 811 2.96 -27.97 -5.78
N PHE A 812 1.64 -28.06 -5.87
CA PHE A 812 0.89 -27.84 -7.11
C PHE A 812 1.27 -26.52 -7.81
N ALA A 813 1.33 -25.42 -7.06
CA ALA A 813 1.71 -24.10 -7.58
C ALA A 813 3.13 -24.08 -8.21
N ILE A 814 4.09 -24.82 -7.63
CA ILE A 814 5.47 -24.90 -8.16
C ILE A 814 5.50 -25.71 -9.46
N ILE A 815 4.72 -26.80 -9.55
CA ILE A 815 4.59 -27.59 -10.78
C ILE A 815 4.01 -26.73 -11.91
N VAL A 816 2.97 -25.95 -11.60
CA VAL A 816 2.34 -24.99 -12.52
C VAL A 816 3.33 -23.92 -12.97
N MET A 817 4.00 -23.22 -12.05
CA MET A 817 4.98 -22.18 -12.39
C MET A 817 6.13 -22.72 -13.26
N LEU A 818 6.64 -23.92 -12.98
CA LEU A 818 7.66 -24.57 -13.80
C LEU A 818 7.15 -25.00 -15.18
N SER A 819 5.86 -25.35 -15.31
CA SER A 819 5.23 -25.65 -16.60
C SER A 819 5.05 -24.37 -17.41
N TYR A 820 4.54 -23.30 -16.79
CA TYR A 820 4.35 -21.98 -17.42
C TYR A 820 5.67 -21.40 -17.92
N ARG A 821 6.68 -21.25 -17.05
CA ARG A 821 8.00 -20.71 -17.44
C ARG A 821 8.63 -21.47 -18.63
N ARG A 822 8.39 -22.78 -18.75
CA ARG A 822 8.86 -23.58 -19.91
C ARG A 822 8.12 -23.26 -21.21
N HIS A 823 6.84 -22.93 -21.15
CA HIS A 823 6.08 -22.51 -22.34
C HIS A 823 6.45 -21.09 -22.75
N SER A 824 6.53 -20.13 -21.82
CA SER A 824 6.94 -18.76 -22.11
C SER A 824 8.35 -18.68 -22.72
N VAL A 825 9.31 -19.44 -22.18
CA VAL A 825 10.69 -19.55 -22.72
C VAL A 825 10.76 -20.33 -24.05
N SER A 826 9.67 -20.95 -24.50
CA SER A 826 9.55 -21.56 -25.84
C SER A 826 8.82 -20.68 -26.86
N GLN A 827 8.39 -19.48 -26.46
CA GLN A 827 7.73 -18.47 -27.31
C GLN A 827 8.57 -17.18 -27.47
N LEU A 828 9.74 -17.13 -26.82
CA LEU A 828 10.79 -16.11 -26.93
C LEU A 828 11.97 -16.64 -27.75
#